data_AF-A0A2N6Q1Y7-F1
#
_entry.id   AF-A0A2N6Q1Y7-F1
#
_cell.length_a   1.000
_cell.length_b   1.000
_cell.length_c   1.000
_cell.angle_alpha   90.00
_cell.angle_beta   90.00
_cell.angle_gamma   90.00
#
_symmetry.space_group_name_H-M   'P 1'
#
loop_
_entity.id
_entity.type
_entity.pdbx_description
1 polymer ?
#
loop_
_entity_poly.entity_id
_entity_poly.type
_entity_poly.pdbx_seq_one_letter_code
_entity_poly.pdbx_strand_id
1 'polypeptide(L)'
;MAWIDLGLSVLAVVGVVLIPGLLASFALGFRGLAAVALAAPAGTTVIVLASIAAPMLGLPWGALPVAIVALGILGVIIVLRLTLLRSRAARPVPRALSRAGVLALIGAVLIAIIQFLIVIGAPDNFSQTFDNIFHLNAIRYALDTASASPLTVGAMTTAPSGNLPFYPTGWHAVAALAVQLTGASIPVASNAVMIFFGAFVWPVSMLLLTRSLFGASTPVLVTGAAVSVALPAYPLLLVEYGVLFPYMMALSMIAVPVAFIIDASAMTIWTQRWVLLLGAAGTVPAIAIAHPSGLVALLLFVALVLAVRWVQLMRSEASSRSKIIATVAILVLGALLAVAWYVLRPSADARTWGTTETVGQAVGEVLTVSVWAAPVNLVVAALVAVGAVVAVRRRSASDMIALSFLFAAAALYIVVSALPYALPRDMLTGVWYNNAPRLAALLPMTWVPLAAIGGHRLWTLLSPRLARMSPRLARGVGATVAVLVLVVVPQAATMRQAVASAQGAFAVTDGSRLVTTDELALLERLDAHVPEDAVILGSPWTGTALAYALADRQVVMPHTLMDVTEDMSVVLDRLDSARPSDALCGALDRLGAEYVLDFGEQEINDGVHVYRGLDRLESSDAVEEVDAVGDAVLYEIVLCD
;
A
#
# COMPACT_ATOMS: atom_id res chain seq x y z
N MET A 1 -17.01 -4.18 21.69
CA MET A 1 -16.29 -5.41 21.30
C MET A 1 -15.39 -5.12 20.10
N ALA A 2 -15.89 -4.47 19.06
CA ALA A 2 -15.14 -4.10 17.85
C ALA A 2 -13.73 -3.48 18.02
N TRP A 3 -13.49 -2.58 19.00
CA TRP A 3 -12.14 -2.03 19.23
C TRP A 3 -11.14 -3.06 19.77
N ILE A 4 -11.62 -4.05 20.54
CA ILE A 4 -10.82 -5.19 20.99
C ILE A 4 -10.49 -6.06 19.78
N ASP A 5 -11.46 -6.30 18.89
CA ASP A 5 -11.28 -7.10 17.68
C ASP A 5 -10.27 -6.47 16.72
N LEU A 6 -10.29 -5.14 16.57
CA LEU A 6 -9.27 -4.40 15.85
C LEU A 6 -7.89 -4.55 16.50
N GLY A 7 -7.80 -4.39 17.83
CA GLY A 7 -6.56 -4.57 18.56
C GLY A 7 -5.98 -5.98 18.39
N LEU A 8 -6.82 -7.01 18.49
CA LEU A 8 -6.44 -8.41 18.26
C LEU A 8 -6.01 -8.64 16.81
N SER A 9 -6.72 -8.06 15.84
CA SER A 9 -6.39 -8.16 14.42
C SER A 9 -5.06 -7.48 14.10
N VAL A 10 -4.77 -6.32 14.68
CA VAL A 10 -3.45 -5.67 14.57
C VAL A 10 -2.37 -6.56 15.16
N LEU A 11 -2.60 -7.17 16.33
CA LEU A 11 -1.64 -8.10 16.95
C LEU A 11 -1.44 -9.37 16.10
N ALA A 12 -2.49 -9.90 15.49
CA ALA A 12 -2.42 -11.04 14.58
C ALA A 12 -1.57 -10.69 13.34
N VAL A 13 -1.83 -9.56 12.69
CA VAL A 13 -1.04 -9.05 11.55
C VAL A 13 0.43 -8.86 11.95
N VAL A 14 0.68 -8.22 13.11
CA VAL A 14 2.02 -8.06 13.66
C VAL A 14 2.70 -9.42 13.86
N GLY A 15 1.99 -10.40 14.42
CA GLY A 15 2.50 -11.75 14.65
C GLY A 15 2.86 -12.48 13.35
N VAL A 16 1.90 -12.61 12.43
CA VAL A 16 2.10 -13.38 11.19
C VAL A 16 3.13 -12.76 10.26
N VAL A 17 3.26 -11.43 10.27
CA VAL A 17 4.28 -10.75 9.46
C VAL A 17 5.63 -10.70 10.19
N LEU A 18 5.69 -10.15 11.41
CA LEU A 18 6.98 -9.87 12.04
C LEU A 18 7.68 -11.12 12.58
N ILE A 19 6.97 -12.15 13.07
CA ILE A 19 7.63 -13.34 13.64
C ILE A 19 8.49 -14.06 12.59
N PRO A 20 7.95 -14.54 11.45
CA PRO A 20 8.77 -15.21 10.44
C PRO A 20 9.83 -14.27 9.86
N GLY A 21 9.51 -12.99 9.68
CA GLY A 21 10.44 -11.98 9.19
C GLY A 21 11.63 -11.71 10.13
N LEU A 22 11.39 -11.64 11.44
CA LEU A 22 12.44 -11.48 12.45
C LEU A 22 13.32 -12.72 12.53
N LEU A 23 12.73 -13.92 12.47
CA LEU A 23 13.49 -15.17 12.42
C LEU A 23 14.43 -15.21 11.22
N ALA A 24 13.93 -14.90 10.01
CA ALA A 24 14.75 -14.80 8.81
C ALA A 24 15.85 -13.72 8.95
N SER A 25 15.49 -12.55 9.48
CA SER A 25 16.43 -11.44 9.70
C SER A 25 17.56 -11.82 10.66
N PHE A 26 17.24 -12.46 11.79
CA PHE A 26 18.23 -12.91 12.77
C PHE A 26 19.07 -14.08 12.24
N ALA A 27 18.48 -14.98 11.46
CA ALA A 27 19.18 -16.07 10.81
C ALA A 27 20.20 -15.56 9.77
N LEU A 28 19.88 -14.49 9.04
CA LEU A 28 20.82 -13.76 8.18
C LEU A 28 21.86 -12.95 8.96
N GLY A 29 21.64 -12.72 10.25
CA GLY A 29 22.58 -12.04 11.15
C GLY A 29 22.32 -10.55 11.35
N PHE A 30 21.19 -10.02 10.86
CA PHE A 30 20.77 -8.64 11.12
C PHE A 30 20.46 -8.43 12.60
N ARG A 31 20.61 -7.19 13.08
CA ARG A 31 20.34 -6.76 14.47
C ARG A 31 19.78 -5.34 14.50
N GLY A 32 19.14 -4.97 15.61
CA GLY A 32 18.64 -3.61 15.85
C GLY A 32 17.64 -3.17 14.78
N LEU A 33 17.73 -1.89 14.37
CA LEU A 33 16.82 -1.31 13.38
C LEU A 33 16.79 -2.09 12.06
N ALA A 34 17.93 -2.61 11.58
CA ALA A 34 17.96 -3.35 10.33
C ALA A 34 17.17 -4.67 10.40
N ALA A 35 17.17 -5.35 11.56
CA ALA A 35 16.37 -6.56 11.73
C ALA A 35 14.87 -6.26 11.82
N VAL A 36 14.50 -5.21 12.56
CA VAL A 36 13.09 -4.78 12.68
C VAL A 36 12.54 -4.30 11.34
N ALA A 37 13.34 -3.53 10.59
CA ALA A 37 12.96 -3.03 9.27
C ALA A 37 12.86 -4.15 8.23
N LEU A 38 13.77 -5.13 8.23
CA LEU A 38 13.69 -6.28 7.32
C LEU A 38 12.54 -7.23 7.67
N ALA A 39 12.10 -7.28 8.93
CA ALA A 39 11.08 -8.21 9.36
C ALA A 39 9.77 -8.08 8.56
N ALA A 40 9.25 -6.86 8.36
CA ALA A 40 8.00 -6.66 7.64
C ALA A 40 8.04 -7.18 6.18
N PRO A 41 8.98 -6.74 5.32
CA PRO A 41 9.06 -7.29 3.97
C PRO A 41 9.48 -8.75 3.91
N ALA A 42 10.33 -9.24 4.82
CA ALA A 42 10.72 -10.66 4.84
C ALA A 42 9.54 -11.57 5.22
N GLY A 43 8.75 -11.17 6.22
CA GLY A 43 7.53 -11.88 6.61
C GLY A 43 6.46 -11.83 5.53
N THR A 44 6.31 -10.66 4.89
CA THR A 44 5.41 -10.55 3.73
C THR A 44 5.86 -11.45 2.58
N THR A 45 7.17 -11.57 2.31
CA THR A 45 7.70 -12.52 1.32
C THR A 45 7.31 -13.95 1.66
N VAL A 46 7.38 -14.35 2.93
CA VAL A 46 6.93 -15.68 3.37
C VAL A 46 5.44 -15.87 3.05
N ILE A 47 4.60 -14.90 3.38
CA ILE A 47 3.14 -14.96 3.16
C ILE A 47 2.81 -15.06 1.66
N VAL A 48 3.38 -14.22 0.81
CA VAL A 48 3.07 -14.23 -0.63
C VAL A 48 3.62 -15.48 -1.34
N LEU A 49 4.77 -16.00 -0.89
CA LEU A 49 5.26 -17.28 -1.41
C LEU A 49 4.39 -18.45 -0.93
N ALA A 50 3.89 -18.38 0.30
CA ALA A 50 2.93 -19.35 0.81
C ALA A 50 1.60 -19.31 0.03
N SER A 51 1.10 -18.13 -0.36
CA SER A 51 -0.16 -18.04 -1.10
C SER A 51 -0.06 -18.63 -2.50
N ILE A 52 1.12 -18.57 -3.11
CA ILE A 52 1.41 -19.24 -4.38
C ILE A 52 1.60 -20.76 -4.18
N ALA A 53 2.32 -21.17 -3.13
CA ALA A 53 2.66 -22.57 -2.89
C ALA A 53 1.50 -23.42 -2.34
N ALA A 54 0.60 -22.84 -1.54
CA ALA A 54 -0.51 -23.54 -0.89
C ALA A 54 -1.37 -24.36 -1.87
N PRO A 55 -1.93 -23.77 -2.96
CA PRO A 55 -2.74 -24.53 -3.90
C PRO A 55 -1.93 -25.60 -4.65
N MET A 56 -0.64 -25.36 -4.93
CA MET A 56 0.24 -26.35 -5.59
C MET A 56 0.48 -27.59 -4.72
N LEU A 57 0.36 -27.44 -3.41
CA LEU A 57 0.51 -28.50 -2.42
C LEU A 57 -0.85 -29.10 -1.97
N GLY A 58 -1.97 -28.62 -2.53
CA GLY A 58 -3.31 -29.02 -2.10
C GLY A 58 -3.66 -28.60 -0.67
N LEU A 59 -3.02 -27.54 -0.16
CA LEU A 59 -3.27 -27.03 1.19
C LEU A 59 -4.24 -25.84 1.16
N PRO A 60 -5.27 -25.81 2.05
CA PRO A 60 -6.12 -24.65 2.19
C PRO A 60 -5.31 -23.47 2.76
N TRP A 61 -5.68 -22.26 2.35
CA TRP A 61 -5.06 -21.03 2.82
C TRP A 61 -5.24 -20.87 4.32
N GLY A 62 -4.14 -20.53 5.00
CA GLY A 62 -4.11 -20.34 6.44
C GLY A 62 -2.69 -20.29 7.00
N ALA A 63 -2.57 -20.36 8.33
CA ALA A 63 -1.29 -20.26 9.02
C ALA A 63 -0.32 -21.43 8.70
N LEU A 64 -0.83 -22.60 8.30
CA LEU A 64 -0.03 -23.79 8.04
C LEU A 64 0.88 -23.64 6.80
N PRO A 65 0.39 -23.30 5.59
CA PRO A 65 1.25 -22.99 4.45
C PRO A 65 2.31 -21.92 4.75
N VAL A 66 1.94 -20.88 5.50
CA VAL A 66 2.86 -19.81 5.93
C VAL A 66 3.99 -20.38 6.80
N ALA A 67 3.67 -21.23 7.78
CA ALA A 67 4.66 -21.87 8.63
C ALA A 67 5.61 -22.79 7.84
N ILE A 68 5.09 -23.57 6.89
CA ILE A 68 5.89 -24.46 6.03
C ILE A 68 6.90 -23.65 5.21
N VAL A 69 6.44 -22.59 4.53
CA VAL A 69 7.31 -21.72 3.73
C VAL A 69 8.31 -20.97 4.62
N ALA A 70 7.90 -20.51 5.80
CA ALA A 70 8.80 -19.87 6.77
C ALA A 70 9.95 -20.80 7.18
N LEU A 71 9.63 -22.06 7.52
CA LEU A 71 10.62 -23.07 7.90
C LEU A 71 11.54 -23.43 6.72
N GLY A 72 11.00 -23.54 5.51
CA GLY A 72 11.78 -23.78 4.29
C GLY A 72 12.79 -22.66 4.02
N ILE A 73 12.35 -21.40 4.04
CA ILE A 73 13.22 -20.23 3.88
C ILE A 73 14.27 -20.16 4.99
N LEU A 74 13.88 -20.40 6.24
CA LEU A 74 14.81 -20.43 7.37
C LEU A 74 15.87 -21.53 7.19
N GLY A 75 15.47 -22.72 6.75
CA GLY A 75 16.36 -23.82 6.41
C GLY A 75 17.37 -23.44 5.33
N VAL A 76 16.91 -22.82 4.24
CA VAL A 76 17.77 -22.30 3.17
C VAL A 76 18.76 -21.28 3.71
N ILE A 77 18.31 -20.30 4.51
CA ILE A 77 19.20 -19.29 5.12
C ILE A 77 20.26 -19.95 6.00
N ILE A 78 19.88 -20.93 6.83
CA ILE A 78 20.80 -21.66 7.71
C ILE A 78 21.83 -22.44 6.87
N VAL A 79 21.40 -23.17 5.85
CA VAL A 79 22.30 -23.92 4.95
C VAL A 79 23.26 -22.97 4.25
N LEU A 80 22.78 -21.88 3.66
CA LEU A 80 23.62 -20.85 3.04
C LEU A 80 24.64 -20.31 4.05
N ARG A 81 24.22 -20.11 5.30
CA ARG A 81 25.09 -19.59 6.35
C ARG A 81 26.19 -20.57 6.75
N LEU A 82 25.86 -21.86 6.88
CA LEU A 82 26.79 -22.91 7.27
C LEU A 82 27.76 -23.32 6.13
N THR A 83 27.32 -23.19 4.87
CA THR A 83 28.08 -23.66 3.70
C THR A 83 28.87 -22.54 3.01
N LEU A 84 28.22 -21.40 2.72
CA LEU A 84 28.78 -20.32 1.91
C LEU A 84 29.23 -19.13 2.76
N LEU A 85 28.60 -18.90 3.92
CA LEU A 85 28.93 -17.78 4.82
C LEU A 85 29.78 -18.22 6.03
N ARG A 86 30.54 -19.32 5.92
CA ARG A 86 31.43 -19.94 6.95
C ARG A 86 32.30 -18.97 7.76
N SER A 87 32.45 -17.74 7.31
CA SER A 87 33.05 -16.69 8.11
C SER A 87 32.22 -16.41 9.37
N ARG A 88 32.94 -16.17 10.49
CA ARG A 88 32.46 -15.32 11.59
C ARG A 88 32.26 -13.88 11.07
N ALA A 89 31.45 -13.70 10.02
CA ALA A 89 31.28 -12.45 9.30
C ALA A 89 30.95 -11.39 10.32
N ALA A 90 31.81 -10.38 10.41
CA ALA A 90 31.61 -9.23 11.25
C ALA A 90 30.17 -8.77 11.07
N ARG A 91 29.38 -8.95 12.14
CA ARG A 91 27.97 -8.59 12.20
C ARG A 91 27.87 -7.22 11.53
N PRO A 92 27.01 -7.02 10.52
CA PRO A 92 26.63 -5.68 10.15
C PRO A 92 25.96 -5.16 11.43
N VAL A 93 26.71 -4.49 12.30
CA VAL A 93 26.19 -3.83 13.48
C VAL A 93 25.94 -2.41 13.03
N PRO A 94 24.74 -2.10 12.51
CA PRO A 94 24.32 -0.72 12.51
C PRO A 94 24.43 -0.22 13.95
N ARG A 95 25.13 0.90 14.18
CA ARG A 95 25.18 1.55 15.50
C ARG A 95 23.76 1.58 16.07
N ALA A 96 23.61 1.11 17.30
CA ALA A 96 22.33 1.11 18.00
C ALA A 96 21.71 2.52 17.92
N LEU A 97 20.39 2.58 17.73
CA LEU A 97 19.69 3.86 17.76
C LEU A 97 19.95 4.52 19.11
N SER A 98 20.16 5.84 19.09
CA SER A 98 20.19 6.60 20.33
C SER A 98 18.83 6.48 21.02
N ARG A 99 18.78 6.61 22.36
CA ARG A 99 17.51 6.58 23.10
C ARG A 99 16.47 7.54 22.52
N ALA A 100 16.92 8.74 22.13
CA ALA A 100 16.07 9.73 21.47
C ALA A 100 15.59 9.28 20.08
N GLY A 101 16.42 8.58 19.30
CA GLY A 101 16.00 8.00 18.02
C GLY A 101 14.94 6.90 18.20
N VAL A 102 15.07 6.06 19.23
CA VAL A 102 14.06 5.04 19.57
C VAL A 102 12.75 5.70 20.00
N LEU A 103 12.80 6.67 20.91
CA LEU A 103 11.62 7.39 21.37
C LEU A 103 10.93 8.15 20.24
N ALA A 104 11.70 8.76 19.33
CA ALA A 104 11.14 9.44 18.16
C ALA A 104 10.46 8.47 17.20
N LEU A 105 11.05 7.29 16.97
CA LEU A 105 10.41 6.24 16.17
C LEU A 105 9.11 5.75 16.81
N ILE A 106 9.11 5.46 18.11
CA ILE A 106 7.90 5.08 18.84
C ILE A 106 6.85 6.18 18.75
N GLY A 107 7.25 7.45 18.96
CA GLY A 107 6.35 8.59 18.83
C GLY A 107 5.75 8.72 17.43
N ALA A 108 6.55 8.52 16.38
CA ALA A 108 6.06 8.53 15.00
C ALA A 108 5.04 7.41 14.75
N VAL A 109 5.33 6.18 15.19
CA VAL A 109 4.39 5.06 15.08
C VAL A 109 3.08 5.36 15.83
N LEU A 110 3.16 5.89 17.05
CA LEU A 110 1.97 6.24 17.83
C LEU A 110 1.15 7.36 17.17
N ILE A 111 1.80 8.39 16.63
CA ILE A 111 1.12 9.47 15.90
C ILE A 111 0.39 8.90 14.68
N ALA A 112 1.05 8.06 13.89
CA ALA A 112 0.44 7.45 12.72
C ALA A 112 -0.72 6.52 13.08
N ILE A 113 -0.60 5.73 14.17
CA ILE A 113 -1.72 4.95 14.70
C ILE A 113 -2.89 5.87 15.01
N ILE A 114 -2.67 6.94 15.79
CA ILE A 114 -3.72 7.91 16.15
C ILE A 114 -4.37 8.51 14.90
N GLN A 115 -3.58 8.90 13.89
CA GLN A 115 -4.10 9.39 12.61
C GLN A 115 -5.07 8.37 11.98
N PHE A 116 -4.68 7.10 11.88
CA PHE A 116 -5.56 6.06 11.33
C PHE A 116 -6.79 5.78 12.19
N LEU A 117 -6.67 5.80 13.52
CA LEU A 117 -7.83 5.62 14.40
C LEU A 117 -8.85 6.75 14.23
N ILE A 118 -8.38 7.99 14.00
CA ILE A 118 -9.26 9.13 13.68
C ILE A 118 -9.89 8.95 12.29
N VAL A 119 -9.10 8.52 11.30
CA VAL A 119 -9.60 8.27 9.93
C VAL A 119 -10.71 7.23 9.94
N ILE A 120 -10.52 6.07 10.56
CA ILE A 120 -11.56 5.03 10.56
C ILE A 120 -12.76 5.47 11.40
N GLY A 121 -12.55 6.18 12.52
CA GLY A 121 -13.61 6.66 13.42
C GLY A 121 -14.29 5.55 14.23
N ALA A 122 -14.59 4.42 13.60
CA ALA A 122 -15.04 3.16 14.19
C ALA A 122 -14.23 1.99 13.60
N PRO A 123 -14.08 0.85 14.32
CA PRO A 123 -13.24 -0.28 13.87
C PRO A 123 -13.67 -0.94 12.57
N ASP A 124 -14.99 -0.97 12.35
CA ASP A 124 -15.75 -1.62 11.30
C ASP A 124 -16.08 -0.69 10.13
N ASN A 125 -15.90 0.62 10.30
CA ASN A 125 -15.96 1.57 9.20
C ASN A 125 -14.97 1.19 8.08
N PHE A 126 -15.41 1.34 6.85
CA PHE A 126 -14.65 1.00 5.66
C PHE A 126 -14.76 2.12 4.62
N SER A 127 -13.81 2.13 3.69
CA SER A 127 -13.76 3.15 2.65
C SER A 127 -14.96 3.12 1.72
N GLN A 128 -15.56 4.28 1.53
CA GLN A 128 -16.66 4.60 0.62
C GLN A 128 -16.13 5.01 -0.76
N THR A 129 -15.09 4.34 -1.24
CA THR A 129 -14.41 4.66 -2.52
C THR A 129 -14.30 3.44 -3.41
N PHE A 130 -14.14 3.69 -4.70
CA PHE A 130 -14.26 2.73 -5.79
C PHE A 130 -13.54 1.39 -5.61
N ASP A 131 -12.22 1.36 -5.35
CA ASP A 131 -11.48 0.08 -5.31
C ASP A 131 -11.83 -0.75 -4.06
N ASN A 132 -12.56 -0.19 -3.07
CA ASN A 132 -12.88 -0.92 -1.86
C ASN A 132 -13.90 -2.06 -2.09
N ILE A 133 -14.74 -1.95 -3.13
CA ILE A 133 -15.61 -3.05 -3.57
C ILE A 133 -14.76 -4.28 -3.87
N PHE A 134 -13.72 -4.12 -4.70
CA PHE A 134 -12.78 -5.19 -5.00
C PHE A 134 -12.08 -5.70 -3.74
N HIS A 135 -11.53 -4.80 -2.93
CA HIS A 135 -10.66 -5.21 -1.82
C HIS A 135 -11.37 -6.03 -0.76
N LEU A 136 -12.60 -5.66 -0.39
CA LEU A 136 -13.38 -6.42 0.58
C LEU A 136 -13.85 -7.75 -0.01
N ASN A 137 -14.39 -7.74 -1.24
CA ASN A 137 -14.87 -8.96 -1.90
C ASN A 137 -13.75 -9.94 -2.21
N ALA A 138 -12.56 -9.47 -2.58
CA ALA A 138 -11.38 -10.32 -2.79
C ALA A 138 -10.88 -11.00 -1.50
N ILE A 139 -11.10 -10.39 -0.33
CA ILE A 139 -10.81 -11.05 0.96
C ILE A 139 -11.81 -12.18 1.20
N ARG A 140 -13.12 -11.92 1.01
CA ARG A 140 -14.16 -12.96 1.11
C ARG A 140 -13.88 -14.11 0.14
N TYR A 141 -13.60 -13.78 -1.12
CA TYR A 141 -13.26 -14.77 -2.15
C TYR A 141 -12.07 -15.65 -1.76
N ALA A 142 -11.03 -15.09 -1.15
CA ALA A 142 -9.90 -15.87 -0.66
C ALA A 142 -10.28 -16.80 0.50
N LEU A 143 -11.25 -16.43 1.34
CA LEU A 143 -11.76 -17.25 2.43
C LEU A 143 -12.60 -18.41 1.87
N ASP A 144 -13.56 -18.13 0.99
CA ASP A 144 -14.48 -19.12 0.42
C ASP A 144 -13.76 -20.15 -0.45
N THR A 145 -12.83 -19.69 -1.29
CA THR A 145 -12.02 -20.58 -2.14
C THR A 145 -10.86 -21.24 -1.39
N ALA A 146 -10.66 -20.89 -0.12
CA ALA A 146 -9.51 -21.28 0.69
C ALA A 146 -8.16 -21.04 -0.04
N SER A 147 -8.05 -19.96 -0.81
CA SER A 147 -6.85 -19.64 -1.60
C SER A 147 -6.66 -18.14 -1.78
N ALA A 148 -5.57 -17.61 -1.20
CA ALA A 148 -5.13 -16.23 -1.44
C ALA A 148 -4.12 -16.10 -2.60
N SER A 149 -4.04 -17.11 -3.47
CA SER A 149 -3.14 -17.09 -4.63
C SER A 149 -3.50 -15.95 -5.59
N PRO A 150 -2.51 -15.24 -6.17
CA PRO A 150 -2.73 -14.26 -7.23
C PRO A 150 -3.59 -14.77 -8.39
N LEU A 151 -3.50 -16.07 -8.70
CA LEU A 151 -4.24 -16.71 -9.79
C LEU A 151 -5.68 -17.03 -9.40
N THR A 152 -5.93 -17.36 -8.13
CA THR A 152 -7.29 -17.64 -7.66
C THR A 152 -8.08 -16.35 -7.53
N VAL A 153 -7.56 -15.36 -6.79
CA VAL A 153 -8.27 -14.10 -6.59
C VAL A 153 -8.49 -13.34 -7.90
N GLY A 154 -7.53 -13.40 -8.85
CA GLY A 154 -7.73 -12.82 -10.18
C GLY A 154 -8.92 -13.43 -10.93
N ALA A 155 -9.27 -14.69 -10.65
CA ALA A 155 -10.39 -15.36 -11.28
C ALA A 155 -11.75 -14.82 -10.82
N MET A 156 -11.82 -14.12 -9.68
CA MET A 156 -13.05 -13.46 -9.22
C MET A 156 -13.62 -12.50 -10.28
N THR A 157 -12.76 -11.86 -11.08
CA THR A 157 -13.18 -10.89 -12.10
C THR A 157 -12.99 -11.37 -13.53
N THR A 158 -12.11 -12.34 -13.79
CA THR A 158 -11.76 -12.75 -15.15
C THR A 158 -12.04 -14.22 -15.50
N ALA A 159 -12.43 -15.05 -14.53
CA ALA A 159 -12.79 -16.45 -14.83
C ALA A 159 -13.94 -16.58 -15.85
N PRO A 160 -14.99 -15.73 -15.82
CA PRO A 160 -16.12 -15.88 -16.73
C PRO A 160 -15.78 -15.71 -18.22
N SER A 161 -14.69 -14.99 -18.55
CA SER A 161 -14.25 -14.76 -19.95
C SER A 161 -13.20 -15.74 -20.46
N GLY A 162 -12.68 -16.63 -19.60
CA GLY A 162 -11.58 -17.54 -19.95
C GLY A 162 -10.21 -16.87 -20.09
N ASN A 163 -10.05 -15.61 -19.68
CA ASN A 163 -8.77 -14.91 -19.63
C ASN A 163 -7.87 -15.47 -18.52
N LEU A 164 -6.54 -15.39 -18.68
CA LEU A 164 -5.58 -15.82 -17.65
C LEU A 164 -5.77 -14.97 -16.38
N PRO A 165 -6.25 -15.54 -15.26
CA PRO A 165 -6.52 -14.77 -14.07
C PRO A 165 -5.23 -14.40 -13.34
N PHE A 166 -4.99 -13.11 -13.11
CA PHE A 166 -3.91 -12.66 -12.25
C PHE A 166 -4.23 -11.33 -11.57
N TYR A 167 -4.10 -11.32 -10.24
CA TYR A 167 -4.15 -10.11 -9.44
C TYR A 167 -3.06 -10.13 -8.33
N PRO A 168 -2.32 -9.04 -8.07
CA PRO A 168 -1.33 -9.01 -6.98
C PRO A 168 -1.98 -9.05 -5.59
N THR A 169 -2.02 -10.22 -4.95
CA THR A 169 -2.80 -10.47 -3.72
C THR A 169 -2.08 -10.19 -2.40
N GLY A 170 -0.91 -9.56 -2.39
CA GLY A 170 -0.09 -9.43 -1.17
C GLY A 170 -0.83 -8.83 0.02
N TRP A 171 -1.68 -7.83 -0.21
CA TRP A 171 -2.58 -7.25 0.80
C TRP A 171 -3.65 -8.24 1.29
N HIS A 172 -4.41 -8.80 0.35
CA HIS A 172 -5.54 -9.71 0.58
C HIS A 172 -5.11 -10.96 1.34
N ALA A 173 -3.93 -11.51 1.02
CA ALA A 173 -3.37 -12.66 1.72
C ALA A 173 -3.13 -12.40 3.22
N VAL A 174 -2.65 -11.20 3.57
CA VAL A 174 -2.46 -10.80 4.98
C VAL A 174 -3.80 -10.55 5.66
N ALA A 175 -4.74 -9.89 4.99
CA ALA A 175 -6.06 -9.59 5.55
C ALA A 175 -6.89 -10.86 5.79
N ALA A 176 -6.90 -11.81 4.85
CA ALA A 176 -7.58 -13.10 5.03
C ALA A 176 -7.01 -13.90 6.20
N LEU A 177 -5.69 -13.89 6.40
CA LEU A 177 -5.07 -14.50 7.59
C LEU A 177 -5.50 -13.82 8.89
N ALA A 178 -5.65 -12.49 8.89
CA ALA A 178 -6.13 -11.77 10.05
C ALA A 178 -7.57 -12.19 10.40
N VAL A 179 -8.46 -12.27 9.41
CA VAL A 179 -9.84 -12.78 9.59
C VAL A 179 -9.82 -14.19 10.18
N GLN A 180 -9.08 -15.13 9.58
CA GLN A 180 -9.03 -16.53 10.04
C GLN A 180 -8.47 -16.69 11.47
N LEU A 181 -7.54 -15.82 11.88
CA LEU A 181 -6.89 -15.92 13.20
C LEU A 181 -7.68 -15.25 14.32
N THR A 182 -8.50 -14.25 14.01
CA THR A 182 -9.22 -13.46 15.02
C THR A 182 -10.73 -13.64 14.99
N GLY A 183 -11.30 -14.11 13.88
CA GLY A 183 -12.74 -14.11 13.65
C GLY A 183 -13.34 -12.71 13.46
N ALA A 184 -12.51 -11.68 13.28
CA ALA A 184 -12.99 -10.31 13.05
C ALA A 184 -13.61 -10.15 11.66
N SER A 185 -14.51 -9.17 11.51
CA SER A 185 -15.10 -8.87 10.20
C SER A 185 -14.04 -8.39 9.21
N ILE A 186 -14.30 -8.58 7.91
CA ILE A 186 -13.38 -8.20 6.82
C ILE A 186 -12.97 -6.72 6.90
N PRO A 187 -13.88 -5.74 7.15
CA PRO A 187 -13.49 -4.35 7.39
C PRO A 187 -12.48 -4.16 8.52
N VAL A 188 -12.69 -4.79 9.67
CA VAL A 188 -11.79 -4.70 10.83
C VAL A 188 -10.40 -5.27 10.50
N ALA A 189 -10.36 -6.42 9.84
CA ALA A 189 -9.10 -7.03 9.39
C ALA A 189 -8.36 -6.15 8.37
N SER A 190 -9.08 -5.56 7.40
CA SER A 190 -8.52 -4.63 6.42
C SER A 190 -7.92 -3.40 7.10
N ASN A 191 -8.63 -2.81 8.06
CA ASN A 191 -8.14 -1.69 8.88
C ASN A 191 -6.90 -2.06 9.69
N ALA A 192 -6.82 -3.27 10.23
CA ALA A 192 -5.64 -3.75 10.94
C ALA A 192 -4.39 -3.83 10.03
N VAL A 193 -4.55 -4.32 8.80
CA VAL A 193 -3.46 -4.38 7.81
C VAL A 193 -3.02 -2.97 7.40
N MET A 194 -3.99 -2.06 7.20
CA MET A 194 -3.73 -0.63 6.92
C MET A 194 -2.89 0.02 8.02
N ILE A 195 -3.31 -0.10 9.27
CA ILE A 195 -2.61 0.46 10.43
C ILE A 195 -1.20 -0.12 10.53
N PHE A 196 -1.02 -1.43 10.37
CA PHE A 196 0.29 -2.04 10.48
C PHE A 196 1.27 -1.52 9.43
N PHE A 197 0.91 -1.54 8.13
CA PHE A 197 1.83 -1.09 7.08
C PHE A 197 2.02 0.42 7.05
N GLY A 198 0.94 1.20 7.23
CA GLY A 198 0.98 2.65 7.21
C GLY A 198 1.60 3.28 8.45
N ALA A 199 1.33 2.74 9.65
CA ALA A 199 1.78 3.34 10.91
C ALA A 199 3.06 2.73 11.47
N PHE A 200 3.32 1.44 11.25
CA PHE A 200 4.53 0.79 11.77
C PHE A 200 5.61 0.60 10.70
N VAL A 201 5.30 -0.08 9.59
CA VAL A 201 6.31 -0.46 8.60
C VAL A 201 6.94 0.76 7.94
N TRP A 202 6.14 1.76 7.59
CA TRP A 202 6.60 2.99 6.94
C TRP A 202 7.61 3.81 7.77
N PRO A 203 7.32 4.27 9.00
CA PRO A 203 8.30 5.03 9.77
C PRO A 203 9.59 4.25 10.05
N VAL A 204 9.48 2.93 10.26
CA VAL A 204 10.64 2.04 10.48
C VAL A 204 11.53 1.98 9.23
N SER A 205 10.95 1.76 8.06
CA SER A 205 11.68 1.66 6.80
C SER A 205 12.31 3.00 6.40
N MET A 206 11.58 4.11 6.62
CA MET A 206 12.07 5.45 6.34
C MET A 206 13.22 5.88 7.24
N LEU A 207 13.17 5.50 8.52
CA LEU A 207 14.26 5.77 9.44
C LEU A 207 15.51 4.96 9.07
N LEU A 208 15.35 3.71 8.59
CA LEU A 208 16.45 2.92 8.06
C LEU A 208 17.10 3.59 6.85
N LEU A 209 16.30 4.01 5.85
CA LEU A 209 16.80 4.70 4.65
C LEU A 209 17.53 6.01 5.01
N THR A 210 16.92 6.82 5.87
CA THR A 210 17.51 8.08 6.36
C THR A 210 18.85 7.83 7.05
N ARG A 211 18.93 6.78 7.88
CA ARG A 211 20.15 6.38 8.56
C ARG A 211 21.23 5.89 7.59
N SER A 212 20.88 5.12 6.57
CA SER A 212 21.84 4.62 5.57
C SER A 212 22.38 5.75 4.67
N LEU A 213 21.58 6.77 4.39
CA LEU A 213 22.03 7.96 3.66
C LEU A 213 22.91 8.88 4.53
N PHE A 214 22.45 9.24 5.72
CA PHE A 214 23.00 10.38 6.48
C PHE A 214 23.50 10.06 7.89
N GLY A 215 23.51 8.78 8.26
CA GLY A 215 24.03 8.29 9.54
C GLY A 215 23.03 8.37 10.70
N ALA A 216 23.50 8.04 11.90
CA ALA A 216 22.66 7.80 13.07
C ALA A 216 22.72 8.93 14.13
N SER A 217 23.02 10.17 13.73
CA SER A 217 23.02 11.28 14.68
C SER A 217 21.61 11.54 15.21
N THR A 218 21.46 11.89 16.49
CA THR A 218 20.14 12.13 17.09
C THR A 218 19.28 13.14 16.30
N PRO A 219 19.79 14.29 15.83
CA PRO A 219 18.99 15.22 15.04
C PRO A 219 18.47 14.62 13.73
N VAL A 220 19.28 13.81 13.04
CA VAL A 220 18.88 13.12 11.81
C VAL A 220 17.74 12.14 12.11
N LEU A 221 17.89 11.31 13.15
CA LEU A 221 16.91 10.29 13.50
C LEU A 221 15.59 10.90 14.00
N VAL A 222 15.65 11.90 14.87
CA VAL A 222 14.46 12.57 15.42
C VAL A 222 13.69 13.30 14.31
N THR A 223 14.41 14.06 13.46
CA THR A 223 13.76 14.79 12.35
C THR A 223 13.20 13.82 11.31
N GLY A 224 13.94 12.77 10.94
CA GLY A 224 13.47 11.75 10.00
C GLY A 224 12.21 11.04 10.47
N ALA A 225 12.15 10.63 11.74
CA ALA A 225 10.98 9.97 12.32
C ALA A 225 9.77 10.92 12.43
N ALA A 226 9.97 12.18 12.83
CA ALA A 226 8.87 13.13 12.92
C ALA A 226 8.30 13.50 11.53
N VAL A 227 9.18 13.73 10.56
CA VAL A 227 8.76 14.11 9.20
C VAL A 227 8.09 12.95 8.46
N SER A 228 8.44 11.69 8.75
CA SER A 228 7.80 10.54 8.09
C SER A 228 6.29 10.42 8.35
N VAL A 229 5.77 11.09 9.37
CA VAL A 229 4.33 11.08 9.73
C VAL A 229 3.68 12.46 9.62
N ALA A 230 4.37 13.40 8.96
CA ALA A 230 3.96 14.79 8.79
C ALA A 230 3.67 15.15 7.31
N LEU A 231 3.43 14.15 6.46
CA LEU A 231 3.32 14.30 5.01
C LEU A 231 1.96 13.74 4.53
N PRO A 232 1.00 14.58 4.11
CA PRO A 232 -0.29 14.11 3.60
C PRO A 232 -0.19 13.11 2.45
N ALA A 233 0.80 13.30 1.57
CA ALA A 233 1.03 12.47 0.39
C ALA A 233 1.32 10.98 0.70
N TYR A 234 1.69 10.62 1.93
CA TYR A 234 1.78 9.23 2.36
C TYR A 234 1.71 9.10 3.90
N PRO A 235 0.94 8.15 4.47
CA PRO A 235 0.12 7.15 3.77
C PRO A 235 -1.29 7.64 3.43
N LEU A 236 -1.77 8.72 4.06
CA LEU A 236 -3.19 9.09 4.06
C LEU A 236 -3.75 9.34 2.66
N LEU A 237 -3.00 9.98 1.76
CA LEU A 237 -3.44 10.16 0.37
C LEU A 237 -3.83 8.83 -0.31
N LEU A 238 -3.09 7.75 -0.08
CA LEU A 238 -3.40 6.46 -0.71
C LEU A 238 -4.59 5.75 -0.08
N VAL A 239 -4.96 6.12 1.13
CA VAL A 239 -6.12 5.60 1.86
C VAL A 239 -7.36 6.40 1.53
N GLU A 240 -7.23 7.71 1.41
CA GLU A 240 -8.27 8.62 0.97
C GLU A 240 -8.61 8.44 -0.51
N TYR A 241 -7.58 8.36 -1.37
CA TYR A 241 -7.75 8.26 -2.81
C TYR A 241 -8.00 6.82 -3.23
N GLY A 242 -9.27 6.44 -3.31
CA GLY A 242 -9.68 5.17 -3.91
C GLY A 242 -9.21 3.91 -3.18
N VAL A 243 -8.63 4.02 -1.97
CA VAL A 243 -7.96 2.92 -1.23
C VAL A 243 -6.95 2.11 -2.03
N LEU A 244 -5.86 2.75 -2.44
CA LEU A 244 -4.69 2.13 -3.06
C LEU A 244 -3.87 1.28 -2.05
N PHE A 245 -4.52 0.45 -1.24
CA PHE A 245 -3.93 -0.33 -0.14
C PHE A 245 -2.76 -1.22 -0.56
N PRO A 246 -2.83 -2.00 -1.66
CA PRO A 246 -1.71 -2.85 -2.05
C PRO A 246 -0.50 -2.02 -2.48
N TYR A 247 -0.72 -0.87 -3.13
CA TYR A 247 0.35 0.07 -3.49
C TYR A 247 0.95 0.75 -2.26
N MET A 248 0.11 1.19 -1.31
CA MET A 248 0.56 1.73 -0.02
C MET A 248 1.43 0.73 0.72
N MET A 249 1.00 -0.53 0.83
CA MET A 249 1.75 -1.63 1.43
C MET A 249 3.10 -1.82 0.73
N ALA A 250 3.14 -1.86 -0.61
CA ALA A 250 4.38 -1.98 -1.36
C ALA A 250 5.35 -0.82 -1.04
N LEU A 251 4.90 0.44 -1.10
CA LEU A 251 5.73 1.61 -0.80
C LEU A 251 6.27 1.63 0.62
N SER A 252 5.50 1.13 1.60
CA SER A 252 5.94 1.06 3.01
C SER A 252 7.24 0.26 3.17
N MET A 253 7.50 -0.68 2.27
CA MET A 253 8.60 -1.65 2.34
C MET A 253 9.83 -1.25 1.51
N ILE A 254 9.68 -0.46 0.44
CA ILE A 254 10.75 -0.20 -0.55
C ILE A 254 12.00 0.43 0.08
N ALA A 255 11.85 1.26 1.10
CA ALA A 255 12.98 1.93 1.75
C ALA A 255 13.99 0.93 2.36
N VAL A 256 13.56 -0.29 2.69
CA VAL A 256 14.43 -1.34 3.28
C VAL A 256 15.47 -1.87 2.27
N PRO A 257 15.09 -2.48 1.12
CA PRO A 257 16.07 -2.92 0.14
C PRO A 257 16.91 -1.76 -0.40
N VAL A 258 16.34 -0.56 -0.60
CA VAL A 258 17.10 0.61 -1.03
C VAL A 258 18.22 0.96 -0.02
N ALA A 259 17.89 0.99 1.28
CA ALA A 259 18.88 1.22 2.33
C ALA A 259 19.99 0.16 2.34
N PHE A 260 19.63 -1.12 2.15
CA PHE A 260 20.60 -2.20 2.09
C PHE A 260 21.49 -2.12 0.85
N ILE A 261 20.98 -1.72 -0.31
CA ILE A 261 21.81 -1.47 -1.50
C ILE A 261 22.74 -0.29 -1.28
N ILE A 262 22.29 0.80 -0.64
CA ILE A 262 23.14 1.93 -0.28
C ILE A 262 24.29 1.47 0.63
N ASP A 263 23.98 0.76 1.70
CA ASP A 263 24.98 0.26 2.65
C ASP A 263 25.94 -0.75 1.98
N ALA A 264 25.40 -1.70 1.19
CA ALA A 264 26.17 -2.70 0.45
C ALA A 264 27.13 -2.07 -0.56
N SER A 265 26.70 -0.98 -1.22
CA SER A 265 27.52 -0.26 -2.19
C SER A 265 28.70 0.49 -1.56
N ALA A 266 28.64 0.77 -0.26
CA ALA A 266 29.71 1.43 0.49
C ALA A 266 30.69 0.43 1.13
N MET A 267 30.38 -0.88 1.12
CA MET A 267 31.20 -1.91 1.77
C MET A 267 32.27 -2.50 0.85
N THR A 268 33.46 -2.72 1.41
CA THR A 268 34.57 -3.41 0.74
C THR A 268 34.63 -4.90 1.06
N ILE A 269 34.09 -5.33 2.21
CA ILE A 269 34.10 -6.73 2.65
C ILE A 269 32.93 -7.48 2.00
N TRP A 270 33.27 -8.42 1.13
CA TRP A 270 32.32 -9.20 0.33
C TRP A 270 31.28 -9.96 1.15
N THR A 271 31.69 -10.57 2.27
CA THR A 271 30.79 -11.36 3.13
C THR A 271 29.71 -10.50 3.78
N GLN A 272 30.02 -9.26 4.17
CA GLN A 272 29.02 -8.31 4.71
C GLN A 272 28.09 -7.79 3.62
N ARG A 273 28.66 -7.51 2.43
CA ARG A 273 27.92 -7.07 1.26
C ARG A 273 26.86 -8.09 0.84
N TRP A 274 27.19 -9.37 0.77
CA TRP A 274 26.24 -10.42 0.38
C TRP A 274 25.05 -10.54 1.33
N VAL A 275 25.23 -10.40 2.63
CA VAL A 275 24.11 -10.47 3.59
C VAL A 275 23.10 -9.36 3.32
N LEU A 276 23.57 -8.15 3.00
CA LEU A 276 22.70 -7.03 2.62
C LEU A 276 22.01 -7.28 1.27
N LEU A 277 22.73 -7.81 0.28
CA LEU A 277 22.17 -8.15 -1.03
C LEU A 277 21.11 -9.25 -0.94
N LEU A 278 21.35 -10.30 -0.13
CA LEU A 278 20.38 -11.36 0.13
C LEU A 278 19.15 -10.81 0.87
N GLY A 279 19.37 -9.96 1.87
CA GLY A 279 18.29 -9.26 2.57
C GLY A 279 17.43 -8.43 1.61
N ALA A 280 18.05 -7.65 0.73
CA ALA A 280 17.36 -6.83 -0.27
C ALA A 280 16.64 -7.68 -1.34
N ALA A 281 17.28 -8.73 -1.85
CA ALA A 281 16.66 -9.64 -2.81
C ALA A 281 15.46 -10.38 -2.19
N GLY A 282 15.55 -10.75 -0.91
CA GLY A 282 14.48 -11.40 -0.17
C GLY A 282 13.22 -10.54 0.01
N THR A 283 13.29 -9.21 -0.17
CA THR A 283 12.09 -8.34 -0.09
C THR A 283 11.37 -8.21 -1.44
N VAL A 284 11.97 -8.64 -2.55
CA VAL A 284 11.40 -8.45 -3.89
C VAL A 284 10.05 -9.13 -4.05
N PRO A 285 9.83 -10.39 -3.61
CA PRO A 285 8.52 -11.04 -3.73
C PRO A 285 7.41 -10.27 -3.02
N ALA A 286 7.67 -9.82 -1.78
CA ALA A 286 6.72 -9.01 -1.01
C ALA A 286 6.26 -7.76 -1.78
N ILE A 287 7.21 -7.00 -2.35
CA ILE A 287 6.91 -5.75 -3.04
C ILE A 287 6.20 -6.04 -4.38
N ALA A 288 6.64 -7.05 -5.12
CA ALA A 288 6.09 -7.40 -6.43
C ALA A 288 4.64 -7.91 -6.35
N ILE A 289 4.36 -8.79 -5.39
CA ILE A 289 3.03 -9.38 -5.20
C ILE A 289 2.11 -8.47 -4.37
N ALA A 290 2.66 -7.51 -3.59
CA ALA A 290 1.85 -6.43 -3.05
C ALA A 290 1.38 -5.49 -4.16
N HIS A 291 2.27 -4.97 -5.01
CA HIS A 291 1.87 -4.17 -6.17
C HIS A 291 3.00 -4.01 -7.22
N PRO A 292 2.77 -4.31 -8.52
CA PRO A 292 3.76 -4.20 -9.58
C PRO A 292 4.41 -2.81 -9.72
N SER A 293 3.63 -1.72 -9.64
CA SER A 293 4.19 -0.36 -9.69
C SER A 293 5.14 -0.05 -8.52
N GLY A 294 4.98 -0.73 -7.37
CA GLY A 294 5.94 -0.65 -6.26
C GLY A 294 7.27 -1.31 -6.60
N LEU A 295 7.26 -2.42 -7.34
CA LEU A 295 8.48 -3.06 -7.85
C LEU A 295 9.22 -2.14 -8.82
N VAL A 296 8.50 -1.46 -9.74
CA VAL A 296 9.14 -0.52 -10.67
C VAL A 296 9.73 0.68 -9.92
N ALA A 297 9.05 1.21 -8.89
CA ALA A 297 9.60 2.25 -8.02
C ALA A 297 10.88 1.78 -7.29
N LEU A 298 10.90 0.54 -6.79
CA LEU A 298 12.10 -0.06 -6.19
C LEU A 298 13.25 -0.12 -7.19
N LEU A 299 13.01 -0.69 -8.39
CA LEU A 299 14.02 -0.82 -9.43
C LEU A 299 14.56 0.55 -9.87
N LEU A 300 13.71 1.56 -9.96
CA LEU A 300 14.11 2.94 -10.24
C LEU A 300 15.06 3.48 -9.16
N PHE A 301 14.69 3.40 -7.88
CA PHE A 301 15.56 3.90 -6.81
C PHE A 301 16.88 3.12 -6.70
N VAL A 302 16.85 1.80 -6.86
CA VAL A 302 18.06 0.97 -6.91
C VAL A 302 18.95 1.36 -8.08
N ALA A 303 18.38 1.57 -9.27
CA ALA A 303 19.12 2.03 -10.45
C ALA A 303 19.78 3.39 -10.21
N LEU A 304 19.10 4.32 -9.55
CA LEU A 304 19.67 5.63 -9.19
C LEU A 304 20.83 5.52 -8.19
N VAL A 305 20.72 4.65 -7.18
CA VAL A 305 21.85 4.36 -6.26
C VAL A 305 23.06 3.86 -7.03
N LEU A 306 22.86 2.84 -7.88
CA LEU A 306 23.94 2.21 -8.63
C LEU A 306 24.50 3.14 -9.70
N ALA A 307 23.70 4.00 -10.32
CA ALA A 307 24.15 5.00 -11.29
C ALA A 307 25.10 6.02 -10.63
N VAL A 308 24.76 6.55 -9.45
CA VAL A 308 25.65 7.46 -8.72
C VAL A 308 26.97 6.77 -8.37
N ARG A 309 26.92 5.52 -7.91
CA ARG A 309 28.12 4.73 -7.58
C ARG A 309 28.95 4.37 -8.81
N TRP A 310 28.30 4.10 -9.93
CA TRP A 310 28.95 3.84 -11.21
C TRP A 310 29.71 5.08 -11.70
N VAL A 311 29.09 6.27 -11.66
CA VAL A 311 29.77 7.54 -12.01
C VAL A 311 31.00 7.78 -11.12
N GLN A 312 30.89 7.52 -9.81
CA GLN A 312 32.03 7.64 -8.90
C GLN A 312 33.14 6.64 -9.23
N LEU A 313 32.79 5.40 -9.54
CA LEU A 313 33.76 4.38 -9.95
C LEU A 313 34.47 4.77 -11.25
N MET A 314 33.75 5.30 -12.25
CA MET A 314 34.36 5.75 -13.51
C MET A 314 35.39 6.85 -13.31
N ARG A 315 35.12 7.77 -12.37
CA ARG A 315 36.02 8.88 -12.00
C ARG A 315 37.16 8.49 -11.06
N SER A 316 37.17 7.25 -10.57
CA SER A 316 38.22 6.74 -9.68
C SER A 316 39.36 6.05 -10.45
N GLU A 317 40.45 5.77 -9.75
CA GLU A 317 41.59 4.95 -10.23
C GLU A 317 41.29 3.43 -10.22
N ALA A 318 40.01 3.03 -10.13
CA ALA A 318 39.63 1.61 -10.18
C ALA A 318 40.07 0.94 -11.50
N SER A 319 40.40 -0.35 -11.41
CA SER A 319 40.81 -1.16 -12.57
C SER A 319 39.77 -1.14 -13.70
N SER A 320 40.23 -1.23 -14.96
CA SER A 320 39.37 -1.33 -16.14
C SER A 320 38.36 -2.48 -16.03
N ARG A 321 38.78 -3.62 -15.45
CA ARG A 321 37.90 -4.76 -15.19
C ARG A 321 36.73 -4.40 -14.27
N SER A 322 37.00 -3.69 -13.17
CA SER A 322 35.93 -3.26 -12.25
C SER A 322 34.98 -2.28 -12.91
N LYS A 323 35.51 -1.38 -13.74
CA LYS A 323 34.72 -0.43 -14.53
C LYS A 323 33.81 -1.17 -15.51
N ILE A 324 34.33 -2.13 -16.26
CA ILE A 324 33.56 -2.96 -17.20
C ILE A 324 32.45 -3.73 -16.48
N ILE A 325 32.77 -4.42 -15.37
CA ILE A 325 31.76 -5.17 -14.60
C ILE A 325 30.65 -4.26 -14.10
N ALA A 326 30.98 -3.09 -13.56
CA ALA A 326 29.98 -2.13 -13.10
C ALA A 326 29.14 -1.57 -14.25
N THR A 327 29.74 -1.30 -15.41
CA THR A 327 29.03 -0.87 -16.62
C THR A 327 28.08 -1.95 -17.12
N VAL A 328 28.51 -3.22 -17.18
CA VAL A 328 27.62 -4.32 -17.56
C VAL A 328 26.48 -4.48 -16.54
N ALA A 329 26.78 -4.41 -15.24
CA ALA A 329 25.76 -4.53 -14.20
C ALA A 329 24.69 -3.43 -14.27
N ILE A 330 25.08 -2.17 -14.51
CA ILE A 330 24.12 -1.07 -14.64
C ILE A 330 23.34 -1.16 -15.96
N LEU A 331 23.94 -1.66 -17.04
CA LEU A 331 23.24 -1.91 -18.31
C LEU A 331 22.21 -3.03 -18.17
N VAL A 332 22.56 -4.13 -17.50
CA VAL A 332 21.63 -5.23 -17.20
C VAL A 332 20.48 -4.72 -16.33
N LEU A 333 20.77 -3.96 -15.28
CA LEU A 333 19.71 -3.37 -14.44
C LEU A 333 18.84 -2.39 -15.24
N GLY A 334 19.42 -1.58 -16.12
CA GLY A 334 18.70 -0.67 -17.01
C GLY A 334 17.77 -1.42 -17.96
N ALA A 335 18.23 -2.54 -18.53
CA ALA A 335 17.41 -3.42 -19.36
C ALA A 335 16.26 -4.06 -18.56
N LEU A 336 16.54 -4.58 -17.36
CA LEU A 336 15.52 -5.14 -16.46
C LEU A 336 14.48 -4.09 -16.07
N LEU A 337 14.93 -2.87 -15.74
CA LEU A 337 14.04 -1.76 -15.44
C LEU A 337 13.18 -1.40 -16.66
N ALA A 338 13.75 -1.29 -17.85
CA ALA A 338 13.01 -1.00 -19.08
C ALA A 338 11.97 -2.08 -19.41
N VAL A 339 12.34 -3.36 -19.26
CA VAL A 339 11.42 -4.49 -19.44
C VAL A 339 10.29 -4.42 -18.40
N ALA A 340 10.61 -4.24 -17.12
CA ALA A 340 9.60 -4.09 -16.08
C ALA A 340 8.68 -2.89 -16.33
N TRP A 341 9.23 -1.75 -16.78
CA TRP A 341 8.48 -0.54 -17.09
C TRP A 341 7.53 -0.69 -18.29
N TYR A 342 7.87 -1.59 -19.20
CA TYR A 342 7.03 -1.91 -20.36
C TYR A 342 6.00 -2.99 -20.03
N VAL A 343 6.43 -4.12 -19.45
CA VAL A 343 5.61 -5.31 -19.21
C VAL A 343 4.63 -5.12 -18.04
N LEU A 344 5.05 -4.44 -16.96
CA LEU A 344 4.20 -4.19 -15.79
C LEU A 344 3.35 -2.93 -15.96
N ARG A 345 3.32 -2.35 -17.17
CA ARG A 345 2.41 -1.27 -17.50
C ARG A 345 1.00 -1.85 -17.66
N PRO A 346 -0.01 -1.30 -16.96
CA PRO A 346 -1.40 -1.69 -17.18
C PRO A 346 -1.85 -1.48 -18.64
N SER A 347 -2.97 -2.11 -19.00
CA SER A 347 -3.62 -1.95 -20.32
C SER A 347 -4.01 -0.48 -20.58
N ALA A 348 -4.26 -0.11 -21.84
CA ALA A 348 -4.46 1.30 -22.19
C ALA A 348 -5.74 1.91 -21.60
N ASP A 349 -6.81 1.12 -21.54
CA ASP A 349 -8.10 1.40 -20.91
C ASP A 349 -7.99 1.66 -19.40
N ALA A 350 -7.05 1.02 -18.71
CA ALA A 350 -6.82 1.23 -17.28
C ALA A 350 -6.04 2.53 -16.96
N ARG A 351 -5.62 3.33 -17.96
CA ARG A 351 -4.64 4.43 -17.76
C ARG A 351 -5.05 5.76 -18.37
N THR A 352 -6.34 6.05 -18.30
CA THR A 352 -7.05 7.17 -18.93
C THR A 352 -6.96 8.50 -18.17
N TRP A 353 -6.36 8.53 -16.98
CA TRP A 353 -6.30 9.72 -16.12
C TRP A 353 -5.55 10.86 -16.82
N GLY A 354 -6.17 12.03 -16.87
CA GLY A 354 -5.63 13.24 -17.51
C GLY A 354 -4.68 14.05 -16.62
N THR A 355 -4.18 15.16 -17.16
CA THR A 355 -3.45 16.18 -16.38
C THR A 355 -4.43 17.01 -15.54
N THR A 356 -4.08 17.31 -14.30
CA THR A 356 -4.92 18.06 -13.36
C THR A 356 -4.45 19.48 -13.12
N GLU A 357 -3.21 19.81 -13.51
CA GLU A 357 -2.53 21.04 -13.08
C GLU A 357 -1.63 21.61 -14.19
N THR A 358 -1.20 22.86 -13.99
CA THR A 358 -0.14 23.46 -14.83
C THR A 358 1.25 23.01 -14.36
N VAL A 359 2.26 23.07 -15.24
CA VAL A 359 3.65 22.71 -14.88
C VAL A 359 4.17 23.59 -13.74
N GLY A 360 3.85 24.88 -13.76
CA GLY A 360 4.24 25.82 -12.72
C GLY A 360 3.62 25.47 -11.35
N GLN A 361 2.35 25.07 -11.35
CA GLN A 361 1.68 24.60 -10.14
C GLN A 361 2.32 23.31 -9.62
N ALA A 362 2.51 22.29 -10.45
CA ALA A 362 3.11 21.02 -10.04
C ALA A 362 4.54 21.20 -9.49
N VAL A 363 5.35 22.08 -10.10
CA VAL A 363 6.67 22.46 -9.58
C VAL A 363 6.54 23.16 -8.23
N GLY A 364 5.61 24.11 -8.11
CA GLY A 364 5.31 24.80 -6.86
C GLY A 364 5.00 23.82 -5.74
N GLU A 365 4.06 22.90 -5.97
CA GLU A 365 3.61 21.90 -5.01
C GLU A 365 4.71 20.96 -4.54
N VAL A 366 5.62 20.55 -5.44
CA VAL A 366 6.81 19.78 -5.06
C VAL A 366 7.72 20.57 -4.13
N LEU A 367 7.93 21.85 -4.40
CA LEU A 367 8.80 22.72 -3.61
C LEU A 367 8.18 23.10 -2.26
N THR A 368 6.86 23.22 -2.19
CA THR A 368 6.10 23.57 -0.99
C THR A 368 5.62 22.36 -0.19
N VAL A 369 5.97 21.14 -0.62
CA VAL A 369 5.59 19.87 0.03
C VAL A 369 4.07 19.80 0.20
N SER A 370 3.37 20.04 -0.90
CA SER A 370 1.92 20.30 -0.92
C SER A 370 1.24 19.68 -2.16
N VAL A 371 1.78 18.56 -2.62
CA VAL A 371 1.30 17.83 -3.80
C VAL A 371 -0.12 17.31 -3.62
N TRP A 372 -0.86 17.24 -4.73
CA TRP A 372 -2.25 16.79 -4.78
C TRP A 372 -3.15 17.65 -3.89
N ALA A 373 -3.11 18.96 -4.09
CA ALA A 373 -3.90 19.95 -3.35
C ALA A 373 -3.76 19.92 -1.81
N ALA A 374 -2.71 19.26 -1.27
CA ALA A 374 -2.44 19.29 0.15
C ALA A 374 -2.05 20.71 0.59
N PRO A 375 -2.32 21.12 1.85
CA PRO A 375 -1.87 22.42 2.34
C PRO A 375 -0.35 22.52 2.38
N VAL A 376 0.17 23.73 2.21
CA VAL A 376 1.62 23.99 2.24
C VAL A 376 2.23 23.61 3.58
N ASN A 377 3.16 22.66 3.57
CA ASN A 377 3.89 22.25 4.76
C ASN A 377 5.17 23.08 4.93
N LEU A 378 5.02 24.34 5.37
CA LEU A 378 6.14 25.29 5.48
C LEU A 378 7.32 24.76 6.30
N VAL A 379 7.06 24.05 7.40
CA VAL A 379 8.12 23.49 8.24
C VAL A 379 8.92 22.44 7.47
N VAL A 380 8.24 21.46 6.88
CA VAL A 380 8.92 20.39 6.14
C VAL A 380 9.56 20.93 4.87
N ALA A 381 8.89 21.81 4.14
CA ALA A 381 9.44 22.46 2.95
C ALA A 381 10.74 23.23 3.27
N ALA A 382 10.79 23.99 4.37
CA ALA A 382 12.00 24.67 4.80
C ALA A 382 13.13 23.68 5.16
N LEU A 383 12.82 22.60 5.86
CA LEU A 383 13.80 21.56 6.21
C LEU A 383 14.34 20.85 4.96
N VAL A 384 13.47 20.49 4.01
CA VAL A 384 13.84 19.88 2.73
C VAL A 384 14.72 20.84 1.93
N ALA A 385 14.35 22.12 1.82
CA ALA A 385 15.13 23.13 1.10
C ALA A 385 16.53 23.30 1.70
N VAL A 386 16.64 23.44 3.03
CA VAL A 386 17.95 23.50 3.72
C VAL A 386 18.74 22.22 3.47
N GLY A 387 18.09 21.06 3.53
CA GLY A 387 18.74 19.77 3.30
C GLY A 387 19.24 19.60 1.88
N ALA A 388 18.45 19.99 0.88
CA ALA A 388 18.83 20.01 -0.52
C ALA A 388 20.02 20.95 -0.77
N VAL A 389 20.02 22.15 -0.19
CA VAL A 389 21.16 23.08 -0.26
C VAL A 389 22.42 22.48 0.36
N VAL A 390 22.30 21.82 1.52
CA VAL A 390 23.42 21.11 2.16
C VAL A 390 23.94 19.99 1.25
N ALA A 391 23.05 19.20 0.66
CA ALA A 391 23.39 18.10 -0.23
C ALA A 391 24.12 18.60 -1.50
N VAL A 392 23.60 19.65 -2.15
CA VAL A 392 24.19 20.27 -3.35
C VAL A 392 25.58 20.85 -3.05
N ARG A 393 25.81 21.36 -1.84
CA ARG A 393 27.12 21.92 -1.44
C ARG A 393 28.14 20.84 -1.07
N ARG A 394 27.74 19.80 -0.34
CA ARG A 394 28.64 18.73 0.12
C ARG A 394 28.97 17.73 -0.99
N ARG A 395 28.01 17.42 -1.86
CA ARG A 395 28.15 16.50 -3.01
C ARG A 395 28.72 15.12 -2.65
N SER A 396 28.48 14.63 -1.44
CA SER A 396 28.84 13.25 -1.11
C SER A 396 27.99 12.26 -1.93
N ALA A 397 28.39 10.98 -1.96
CA ALA A 397 27.61 9.95 -2.66
C ALA A 397 26.15 9.93 -2.18
N SER A 398 25.94 9.93 -0.87
CA SER A 398 24.60 9.94 -0.28
C SER A 398 23.81 11.19 -0.61
N ASP A 399 24.47 12.35 -0.67
CA ASP A 399 23.82 13.61 -1.08
C ASP A 399 23.32 13.51 -2.53
N MET A 400 24.15 13.00 -3.44
CA MET A 400 23.78 12.83 -4.85
C MET A 400 22.68 11.78 -5.05
N ILE A 401 22.67 10.71 -4.24
CA ILE A 401 21.60 9.71 -4.23
C ILE A 401 20.28 10.35 -3.76
N ALA A 402 20.28 11.08 -2.65
CA ALA A 402 19.07 11.73 -2.15
C ALA A 402 18.52 12.78 -3.14
N LEU A 403 19.40 13.54 -3.78
CA LEU A 403 19.02 14.51 -4.80
C LEU A 403 18.51 13.84 -6.08
N SER A 404 19.09 12.71 -6.50
CA SER A 404 18.61 11.97 -7.68
C SER A 404 17.23 11.35 -7.43
N PHE A 405 16.97 10.87 -6.20
CA PHE A 405 15.64 10.41 -5.80
C PHE A 405 14.61 11.54 -5.90
N LEU A 406 14.90 12.70 -5.30
CA LEU A 406 14.03 13.86 -5.37
C LEU A 406 13.76 14.28 -6.82
N PHE A 407 14.81 14.36 -7.64
CA PHE A 407 14.68 14.73 -9.05
C PHE A 407 13.79 13.76 -9.82
N ALA A 408 14.00 12.44 -9.67
CA ALA A 408 13.22 11.44 -10.37
C ALA A 408 11.74 11.43 -9.93
N ALA A 409 11.48 11.45 -8.63
CA ALA A 409 10.11 11.48 -8.11
C ALA A 409 9.37 12.77 -8.50
N ALA A 410 10.04 13.93 -8.40
CA ALA A 410 9.49 15.22 -8.82
C ALA A 410 9.22 15.26 -10.32
N ALA A 411 10.15 14.78 -11.15
CA ALA A 411 9.97 14.75 -12.60
C ALA A 411 8.77 13.86 -12.98
N LEU A 412 8.64 12.67 -12.39
CA LEU A 412 7.50 11.79 -12.64
C LEU A 412 6.18 12.44 -12.21
N TYR A 413 6.13 13.07 -11.02
CA TYR A 413 4.94 13.80 -10.55
C TYR A 413 4.57 14.94 -11.49
N ILE A 414 5.51 15.78 -11.88
CA ILE A 414 5.27 16.91 -12.80
C ILE A 414 4.79 16.40 -14.16
N VAL A 415 5.37 15.29 -14.67
CA VAL A 415 4.94 14.70 -15.94
C VAL A 415 3.50 14.19 -15.86
N VAL A 416 3.13 13.46 -14.81
CA VAL A 416 1.78 12.88 -14.71
C VAL A 416 0.72 13.95 -14.49
N SER A 417 1.02 14.97 -13.67
CA SER A 417 0.06 16.00 -13.29
C SER A 417 -0.10 17.09 -14.36
N ALA A 418 0.95 17.37 -15.15
CA ALA A 418 0.99 18.60 -15.95
C ALA A 418 1.50 18.48 -17.39
N LEU A 419 2.08 17.35 -17.84
CA LEU A 419 2.58 17.24 -19.22
C LEU A 419 1.43 16.92 -20.19
N PRO A 420 1.04 17.83 -21.11
CA PRO A 420 -0.13 17.61 -21.98
C PRO A 420 0.14 16.64 -23.14
N TYR A 421 1.40 16.22 -23.33
CA TYR A 421 1.79 15.32 -24.42
C TYR A 421 1.54 13.87 -24.03
N ALA A 422 0.49 13.27 -24.60
CA ALA A 422 0.03 11.92 -24.25
C ALA A 422 1.12 10.86 -24.35
N LEU A 423 1.85 10.77 -25.47
CA LEU A 423 2.86 9.72 -25.68
C LEU A 423 4.00 9.75 -24.65
N PRO A 424 4.77 10.84 -24.47
CA PRO A 424 5.85 10.85 -23.48
C PRO A 424 5.33 10.74 -22.04
N ARG A 425 4.13 11.29 -21.74
CA ARG A 425 3.49 11.11 -20.44
C ARG A 425 3.18 9.65 -20.17
N ASP A 426 2.56 8.96 -21.12
CA ASP A 426 2.22 7.54 -21.04
C ASP A 426 3.46 6.66 -20.91
N MET A 427 4.49 6.96 -21.69
CA MET A 427 5.76 6.24 -21.64
C MET A 427 6.42 6.31 -20.26
N LEU A 428 6.38 7.48 -19.62
CA LEU A 428 7.02 7.73 -18.33
C LEU A 428 6.15 7.30 -17.15
N THR A 429 4.85 7.55 -17.19
CA THR A 429 3.97 7.46 -16.01
C THR A 429 2.93 6.36 -16.11
N GLY A 430 2.86 5.67 -17.25
CA GLY A 430 1.91 4.61 -17.50
C GLY A 430 1.98 3.44 -16.52
N VAL A 431 3.16 3.10 -15.99
CA VAL A 431 3.31 2.06 -14.97
C VAL A 431 2.50 2.38 -13.69
N TRP A 432 2.27 3.66 -13.43
CA TRP A 432 1.43 4.15 -12.34
C TRP A 432 0.07 4.60 -12.86
N TYR A 433 -0.43 3.97 -13.91
CA TYR A 433 -1.74 4.20 -14.51
C TYR A 433 -1.98 5.63 -15.01
N ASN A 434 -0.91 6.40 -15.27
CA ASN A 434 -1.01 7.84 -15.49
C ASN A 434 -1.73 8.58 -14.34
N ASN A 435 -1.64 8.06 -13.11
CA ASN A 435 -2.34 8.54 -11.94
C ASN A 435 -1.42 9.36 -11.03
N ALA A 436 -1.78 10.63 -10.79
CA ALA A 436 -0.96 11.57 -10.02
C ALA A 436 -0.77 11.18 -8.54
N PRO A 437 -1.82 10.75 -7.79
CA PRO A 437 -1.66 10.31 -6.40
C PRO A 437 -0.61 9.22 -6.18
N ARG A 438 -0.54 8.23 -7.10
CA ARG A 438 0.48 7.16 -7.03
C ARG A 438 1.92 7.70 -7.10
N LEU A 439 2.17 8.74 -7.88
CA LEU A 439 3.49 9.35 -8.03
C LEU A 439 3.78 10.42 -6.96
N ALA A 440 2.74 11.13 -6.50
CA ALA A 440 2.82 12.01 -5.33
C ALA A 440 3.35 11.26 -4.10
N ALA A 441 2.87 10.02 -3.89
CA ALA A 441 3.27 9.15 -2.79
C ALA A 441 4.75 8.71 -2.80
N LEU A 442 5.48 8.88 -3.92
CA LEU A 442 6.93 8.63 -3.96
C LEU A 442 7.75 9.78 -3.36
N LEU A 443 7.25 11.01 -3.39
CA LEU A 443 7.97 12.20 -2.93
C LEU A 443 8.32 12.16 -1.43
N PRO A 444 7.44 11.68 -0.51
CA PRO A 444 7.78 11.49 0.90
C PRO A 444 9.07 10.68 1.14
N MET A 445 9.35 9.65 0.32
CA MET A 445 10.57 8.86 0.43
C MET A 445 11.85 9.69 0.20
N THR A 446 11.71 10.81 -0.50
CA THR A 446 12.80 11.74 -0.83
C THR A 446 12.86 12.92 0.13
N TRP A 447 11.70 13.44 0.54
CA TRP A 447 11.59 14.57 1.46
C TRP A 447 12.04 14.22 2.87
N VAL A 448 11.68 13.04 3.39
CA VAL A 448 12.07 12.62 4.75
C VAL A 448 13.60 12.66 4.97
N PRO A 449 14.44 11.99 4.14
CA PRO A 449 15.89 12.02 4.36
C PRO A 449 16.49 13.42 4.13
N LEU A 450 15.99 14.21 3.18
CA LEU A 450 16.46 15.59 2.97
C LEU A 450 16.07 16.52 4.14
N ALA A 451 14.84 16.41 4.65
CA ALA A 451 14.41 17.14 5.83
C ALA A 451 15.28 16.76 7.05
N ALA A 452 15.64 15.48 7.19
CA ALA A 452 16.49 15.02 8.28
C ALA A 452 17.89 15.67 8.28
N ILE A 453 18.51 15.82 7.11
CA ILE A 453 19.79 16.54 7.03
C ILE A 453 19.62 18.06 7.19
N GLY A 454 18.49 18.62 6.76
CA GLY A 454 18.10 20.00 7.08
C GLY A 454 17.99 20.25 8.59
N GLY A 455 17.28 19.38 9.30
CA GLY A 455 17.14 19.43 10.76
C GLY A 455 18.47 19.26 11.48
N HIS A 456 19.34 18.36 11.00
CA HIS A 456 20.72 18.26 11.49
C HIS A 456 21.50 19.56 11.30
N ARG A 457 21.39 20.21 10.13
CA ARG A 457 22.06 21.48 9.87
C ARG A 457 21.55 22.58 10.82
N LEU A 458 20.25 22.71 11.01
CA LEU A 458 19.69 23.69 11.94
C LEU A 458 20.13 23.41 13.38
N TRP A 459 20.13 22.14 13.80
CA TRP A 459 20.63 21.75 15.12
C TRP A 459 22.08 22.19 15.33
N THR A 460 22.98 21.94 14.36
CA THR A 460 24.39 22.36 14.48
C THR A 460 24.57 23.87 14.55
N LEU A 461 23.66 24.67 14.00
CA LEU A 461 23.68 26.13 14.09
C LEU A 461 23.13 26.65 15.43
N LEU A 462 22.19 25.92 16.02
CA LEU A 462 21.51 26.31 17.27
C LEU A 462 22.19 25.76 18.53
N SER A 463 22.83 24.60 18.44
CA SER A 463 23.45 23.92 19.59
C SER A 463 24.50 24.77 20.33
N PRO A 464 25.33 25.62 19.69
CA PRO A 464 26.26 26.48 20.43
C PRO A 464 25.56 27.55 21.27
N ARG A 465 24.37 28.00 20.86
CA ARG A 465 23.56 28.96 21.63
C ARG A 465 22.93 28.27 22.83
N LEU A 466 22.41 27.06 22.64
CA LEU A 466 21.85 26.23 23.72
C LEU A 466 22.91 25.81 24.74
N ALA A 467 24.16 25.63 24.31
CA ALA A 467 25.28 25.30 25.20
C ALA A 467 25.63 26.40 26.21
N ARG A 468 25.12 27.63 26.02
CA ARG A 468 25.26 28.73 27.00
C ARG A 468 24.30 28.59 28.19
N MET A 469 23.33 27.69 28.11
CA MET A 469 22.34 27.42 29.15
C MET A 469 22.78 26.22 30.00
N SER A 470 22.14 26.00 31.17
CA SER A 470 22.37 24.78 31.94
C SER A 470 21.98 23.53 31.13
N PRO A 471 22.67 22.39 31.27
CA PRO A 471 22.39 21.18 30.46
C PRO A 471 20.96 20.64 30.62
N ARG A 472 20.31 20.89 31.77
CA ARG A 472 18.90 20.53 31.98
C ARG A 472 17.98 21.46 31.18
N LEU A 473 18.21 22.77 31.25
CA LEU A 473 17.41 23.76 30.54
C LEU A 473 17.58 23.66 29.02
N ALA A 474 18.81 23.49 28.52
CA ALA A 474 19.09 23.31 27.10
C ALA A 474 18.35 22.09 26.51
N ARG A 475 18.32 20.98 27.26
CA ARG A 475 17.56 19.77 26.86
C ARG A 475 16.06 20.00 26.88
N GLY A 476 15.54 20.67 27.92
CA GLY A 476 14.12 21.02 28.02
C GLY A 476 13.68 21.89 26.85
N VAL A 477 14.37 23.02 26.61
CA VAL A 477 14.07 23.94 25.50
C VAL A 477 14.20 23.25 24.15
N GLY A 478 15.29 22.51 23.92
CA GLY A 478 15.52 21.79 22.66
C GLY A 478 14.43 20.76 22.37
N ALA A 479 14.01 19.99 23.39
CA ALA A 479 12.93 19.01 23.25
C ALA A 479 11.58 19.69 22.99
N THR A 480 11.24 20.73 23.75
CA THR A 480 9.98 21.48 23.56
C THR A 480 9.89 22.09 22.17
N VAL A 481 10.96 22.76 21.70
CA VAL A 481 10.98 23.34 20.35
C VAL A 481 10.90 22.24 19.29
N ALA A 482 11.61 21.12 19.46
CA ALA A 482 11.52 20.00 18.53
C ALA A 482 10.10 19.43 18.46
N VAL A 483 9.41 19.23 19.59
CA VAL A 483 8.03 18.75 19.62
C VAL A 483 7.09 19.77 18.98
N LEU A 484 7.20 21.05 19.32
CA LEU A 484 6.34 22.09 18.74
C LEU A 484 6.51 22.19 17.22
N VAL A 485 7.75 22.27 16.74
CA VAL A 485 8.05 22.49 15.32
C VAL A 485 7.86 21.23 14.49
N LEU A 486 8.34 20.07 14.95
CA LEU A 486 8.34 18.84 14.15
C LEU A 486 7.06 18.02 14.30
N VAL A 487 6.30 18.22 15.39
CA VAL A 487 5.08 17.45 15.65
C VAL A 487 3.88 18.39 15.66
N VAL A 488 3.77 19.31 16.63
CA VAL A 488 2.52 20.07 16.84
C VAL A 488 2.13 20.90 15.61
N VAL A 489 3.06 21.65 15.01
CA VAL A 489 2.74 22.52 13.87
C VAL A 489 2.28 21.72 12.63
N PRO A 490 3.02 20.71 12.13
CA PRO A 490 2.55 19.90 11.01
C PRO A 490 1.24 19.15 11.30
N GLN A 491 1.08 18.63 12.52
CA GLN A 491 -0.13 17.88 12.90
C GLN A 491 -1.37 18.78 12.99
N ALA A 492 -1.23 19.99 13.56
CA ALA A 492 -2.34 20.93 13.69
C ALA A 492 -2.71 21.66 12.39
N ALA A 493 -1.78 21.72 11.43
CA ALA A 493 -1.99 22.37 10.13
C ALA A 493 -2.28 21.34 9.02
N THR A 494 -1.24 20.87 8.34
CA THR A 494 -1.37 20.10 7.09
C THR A 494 -2.00 18.73 7.29
N MET A 495 -1.63 18.02 8.36
CA MET A 495 -2.16 16.68 8.60
C MET A 495 -3.61 16.70 9.09
N ARG A 496 -4.06 17.76 9.77
CA ARG A 496 -5.45 17.87 10.22
C ARG A 496 -6.42 17.79 9.05
N GLN A 497 -6.13 18.49 7.95
CA GLN A 497 -6.96 18.43 6.75
C GLN A 497 -6.90 17.05 6.09
N ALA A 498 -5.71 16.46 5.96
CA ALA A 498 -5.55 15.13 5.36
C ALA A 498 -6.30 14.04 6.15
N VAL A 499 -6.21 14.09 7.48
CA VAL A 499 -6.95 13.17 8.38
C VAL A 499 -8.44 13.40 8.26
N ALA A 500 -8.92 14.65 8.25
CA ALA A 500 -10.35 14.94 8.13
C ALA A 500 -10.91 14.51 6.76
N SER A 501 -10.15 14.70 5.67
CA SER A 501 -10.55 14.28 4.33
C SER A 501 -10.63 12.75 4.23
N ALA A 502 -9.59 12.05 4.70
CA ALA A 502 -9.58 10.59 4.76
C ALA A 502 -10.69 10.04 5.68
N GLN A 503 -10.99 10.71 6.79
CA GLN A 503 -12.09 10.33 7.67
C GLN A 503 -13.46 10.40 6.96
N GLY A 504 -13.69 11.45 6.17
CA GLY A 504 -14.89 11.57 5.35
C GLY A 504 -15.05 10.43 4.34
N ALA A 505 -13.95 9.84 3.88
CA ALA A 505 -13.96 8.68 2.99
C ALA A 505 -14.27 7.35 3.70
N PHE A 506 -14.20 7.27 5.03
CA PHE A 506 -14.43 6.03 5.80
C PHE A 506 -15.75 6.03 6.58
N ALA A 507 -16.33 7.20 6.83
CA ALA A 507 -17.58 7.29 7.57
C ALA A 507 -18.73 6.66 6.76
N VAL A 508 -19.46 5.73 7.39
CA VAL A 508 -20.76 5.26 6.91
C VAL A 508 -21.82 6.20 7.45
N THR A 509 -22.55 6.84 6.55
CA THR A 509 -23.54 7.88 6.82
C THR A 509 -24.62 7.83 5.73
N ASP A 510 -25.72 8.54 5.94
CA ASP A 510 -26.83 8.58 4.97
C ASP A 510 -26.43 9.22 3.63
N GLY A 511 -25.34 10.01 3.61
CA GLY A 511 -24.78 10.62 2.40
C GLY A 511 -23.51 9.94 1.88
N SER A 512 -23.24 8.70 2.31
CA SER A 512 -22.06 7.96 1.89
C SER A 512 -22.15 7.56 0.41
N ARG A 513 -20.99 7.55 -0.26
CA ARG A 513 -20.93 7.37 -1.73
C ARG A 513 -21.05 5.93 -2.21
N LEU A 514 -20.94 4.95 -1.31
CA LEU A 514 -20.91 3.53 -1.68
C LEU A 514 -21.97 2.73 -0.93
N VAL A 515 -21.95 2.78 0.40
CA VAL A 515 -22.97 2.15 1.25
C VAL A 515 -23.50 3.18 2.24
N THR A 516 -24.80 3.46 2.17
CA THR A 516 -25.48 4.34 3.14
C THR A 516 -25.78 3.61 4.46
N THR A 517 -26.22 4.34 5.49
CA THR A 517 -26.61 3.72 6.77
C THR A 517 -27.75 2.72 6.61
N ASP A 518 -28.75 3.06 5.79
CA ASP A 518 -29.93 2.22 5.54
C ASP A 518 -29.56 0.97 4.73
N GLU A 519 -28.74 1.12 3.69
CA GLU A 519 -28.20 0.00 2.91
C GLU A 519 -27.36 -0.94 3.77
N LEU A 520 -26.48 -0.42 4.62
CA LEU A 520 -25.70 -1.25 5.55
C LEU A 520 -26.61 -2.01 6.52
N ALA A 521 -27.65 -1.35 7.04
CA ALA A 521 -28.61 -1.98 7.93
C ALA A 521 -29.42 -3.10 7.24
N LEU A 522 -29.70 -2.98 5.94
CA LEU A 522 -30.31 -4.06 5.16
C LEU A 522 -29.31 -5.21 4.92
N LEU A 523 -28.06 -4.90 4.57
CA LEU A 523 -27.01 -5.92 4.40
C LEU A 523 -26.81 -6.77 5.67
N GLU A 524 -26.87 -6.14 6.85
CA GLU A 524 -26.75 -6.82 8.15
C GLU A 524 -27.93 -7.75 8.48
N ARG A 525 -29.07 -7.64 7.78
CA ARG A 525 -30.26 -8.49 7.99
C ARG A 525 -30.46 -9.56 6.92
N LEU A 526 -29.60 -9.62 5.90
CA LEU A 526 -29.77 -10.54 4.78
C LEU A 526 -29.80 -12.00 5.22
N ASP A 527 -29.15 -12.37 6.32
CA ASP A 527 -29.13 -13.74 6.81
C ASP A 527 -30.47 -14.25 7.31
N ALA A 528 -31.41 -13.35 7.63
CA ALA A 528 -32.77 -13.70 8.03
C ALA A 528 -33.66 -14.13 6.86
N HIS A 529 -33.29 -13.74 5.63
CA HIS A 529 -34.15 -13.86 4.44
C HIS A 529 -33.50 -14.63 3.29
N VAL A 530 -32.19 -14.45 3.07
CA VAL A 530 -31.46 -15.03 1.95
C VAL A 530 -30.69 -16.27 2.44
N PRO A 531 -30.94 -17.46 1.87
CA PRO A 531 -30.15 -18.67 2.12
C PRO A 531 -28.65 -18.49 1.78
N GLU A 532 -27.78 -19.31 2.37
CA GLU A 532 -26.33 -19.23 2.12
C GLU A 532 -25.93 -19.64 0.68
N ASP A 533 -26.72 -20.49 0.04
CA ASP A 533 -26.52 -21.00 -1.32
C ASP A 533 -27.21 -20.17 -2.41
N ALA A 534 -28.11 -19.26 -2.02
CA ALA A 534 -28.77 -18.34 -2.96
C ALA A 534 -27.80 -17.25 -3.46
N VAL A 535 -27.94 -16.86 -4.72
CA VAL A 535 -27.15 -15.79 -5.34
C VAL A 535 -28.02 -14.54 -5.50
N ILE A 536 -27.47 -13.39 -5.12
CA ILE A 536 -28.13 -12.10 -5.21
C ILE A 536 -27.68 -11.39 -6.49
N LEU A 537 -28.64 -10.90 -7.27
CA LEU A 537 -28.43 -9.95 -8.35
C LEU A 537 -28.43 -8.52 -7.81
N GLY A 538 -27.55 -7.67 -8.34
CA GLY A 538 -27.55 -6.25 -8.02
C GLY A 538 -26.60 -5.50 -8.95
N SER A 539 -26.70 -4.17 -8.97
CA SER A 539 -25.75 -3.32 -9.71
C SER A 539 -24.39 -3.33 -9.00
N PRO A 540 -23.29 -3.73 -9.67
CA PRO A 540 -21.98 -3.75 -9.05
C PRO A 540 -21.42 -2.34 -8.79
N TRP A 541 -22.07 -1.31 -9.33
CA TRP A 541 -21.72 0.11 -9.17
C TRP A 541 -22.34 0.75 -7.93
N THR A 542 -23.23 0.05 -7.25
CA THR A 542 -23.80 0.46 -5.95
C THR A 542 -23.26 -0.43 -4.82
N GLY A 543 -23.72 -0.21 -3.59
CA GLY A 543 -23.34 -1.02 -2.43
C GLY A 543 -23.74 -2.50 -2.50
N THR A 544 -24.57 -2.92 -3.46
CA THR A 544 -25.14 -4.29 -3.50
C THR A 544 -24.08 -5.38 -3.64
N ALA A 545 -23.01 -5.13 -4.39
CA ALA A 545 -21.89 -6.07 -4.53
C ALA A 545 -21.19 -6.38 -3.20
N LEU A 546 -21.31 -5.51 -2.20
CA LEU A 546 -20.72 -5.72 -0.88
C LEU A 546 -21.54 -6.66 0.01
N ALA A 547 -22.72 -7.14 -0.43
CA ALA A 547 -23.39 -8.27 0.22
C ALA A 547 -22.46 -9.50 0.34
N TYR A 548 -21.54 -9.66 -0.61
CA TYR A 548 -20.54 -10.71 -0.57
C TYR A 548 -19.57 -10.58 0.60
N ALA A 549 -18.86 -9.45 0.71
CA ALA A 549 -17.93 -9.26 1.81
C ALA A 549 -18.60 -9.05 3.17
N LEU A 550 -19.69 -8.28 3.24
CA LEU A 550 -20.27 -7.79 4.49
C LEU A 550 -21.33 -8.74 5.06
N ALA A 551 -22.13 -9.38 4.21
CA ALA A 551 -23.25 -10.22 4.63
C ALA A 551 -23.06 -11.71 4.38
N ASP A 552 -21.92 -12.12 3.78
CA ASP A 552 -21.63 -13.53 3.46
C ASP A 552 -22.68 -14.15 2.52
N ARG A 553 -23.08 -13.40 1.48
CA ARG A 553 -24.03 -13.85 0.45
C ARG A 553 -23.43 -13.74 -0.94
N GLN A 554 -23.59 -14.79 -1.74
CA GLN A 554 -23.05 -14.80 -3.10
C GLN A 554 -23.74 -13.73 -3.94
N VAL A 555 -22.99 -13.08 -4.83
CA VAL A 555 -23.51 -12.07 -5.74
C VAL A 555 -23.12 -12.42 -7.17
N VAL A 556 -24.01 -12.11 -8.12
CA VAL A 556 -23.75 -12.35 -9.55
C VAL A 556 -22.54 -11.53 -10.02
N MET A 557 -22.40 -10.29 -9.52
CA MET A 557 -21.29 -9.41 -9.90
C MET A 557 -20.54 -8.85 -8.68
N PRO A 558 -19.45 -9.49 -8.21
CA PRO A 558 -18.70 -9.01 -7.05
C PRO A 558 -17.82 -7.78 -7.32
N HIS A 559 -17.75 -7.27 -8.56
CA HIS A 559 -16.92 -6.10 -8.88
C HIS A 559 -17.38 -5.36 -10.14
N THR A 560 -17.18 -4.03 -10.17
CA THR A 560 -17.55 -3.12 -11.28
C THR A 560 -16.83 -3.42 -12.60
N LEU A 561 -15.59 -3.91 -12.54
CA LEU A 561 -14.73 -4.18 -13.70
C LEU A 561 -14.52 -5.68 -13.95
N MET A 562 -15.53 -6.50 -13.69
CA MET A 562 -15.47 -7.92 -14.05
C MET A 562 -15.98 -8.16 -15.48
N ASP A 563 -15.61 -9.32 -16.03
CA ASP A 563 -16.12 -9.75 -17.32
C ASP A 563 -17.60 -10.17 -17.22
N VAL A 564 -18.44 -9.61 -18.09
CA VAL A 564 -19.89 -9.87 -18.14
C VAL A 564 -20.18 -11.01 -19.12
N THR A 565 -20.89 -12.05 -18.65
CA THR A 565 -21.30 -13.18 -19.50
C THR A 565 -22.60 -12.91 -20.25
N GLU A 566 -22.94 -13.77 -21.21
CA GLU A 566 -24.24 -13.72 -21.89
C GLU A 566 -25.42 -13.88 -20.92
N ASP A 567 -25.35 -14.85 -20.00
CA ASP A 567 -26.39 -15.07 -18.99
C ASP A 567 -26.57 -13.86 -18.08
N MET A 568 -25.47 -13.26 -17.60
CA MET A 568 -25.51 -12.02 -16.82
C MET A 568 -26.17 -10.89 -17.62
N SER A 569 -25.83 -10.74 -18.90
CA SER A 569 -26.39 -9.70 -19.75
C SER A 569 -27.89 -9.89 -19.94
N VAL A 570 -28.36 -11.13 -20.13
CA VAL A 570 -29.79 -11.45 -20.27
C VAL A 570 -30.58 -11.01 -19.04
N VAL A 571 -30.08 -11.31 -17.84
CA VAL A 571 -30.77 -10.94 -16.59
C VAL A 571 -30.74 -9.42 -16.37
N LEU A 572 -29.56 -8.79 -16.53
CA LEU A 572 -29.37 -7.35 -16.31
C LEU A 572 -30.14 -6.47 -17.30
N ASP A 573 -30.48 -6.98 -18.49
CA ASP A 573 -31.21 -6.22 -19.50
C ASP A 573 -32.72 -6.41 -19.45
N ARG A 574 -33.22 -7.48 -18.79
CA ARG A 574 -34.60 -7.94 -19.02
C ARG A 574 -35.43 -8.24 -17.77
N LEU A 575 -34.83 -8.39 -16.59
CA LEU A 575 -35.56 -8.86 -15.40
C LEU A 575 -36.80 -8.01 -15.06
N ASP A 576 -36.68 -6.67 -15.04
CA ASP A 576 -37.75 -5.71 -14.72
C ASP A 576 -39.03 -5.82 -15.58
N SER A 577 -38.90 -6.29 -16.82
CA SER A 577 -39.90 -6.12 -17.88
C SER A 577 -40.30 -7.42 -18.55
N ALA A 578 -39.69 -8.53 -18.14
CA ALA A 578 -39.86 -9.80 -18.80
C ALA A 578 -41.14 -10.52 -18.36
N ARG A 579 -41.81 -11.12 -19.35
CA ARG A 579 -42.60 -12.33 -19.13
C ARG A 579 -41.65 -13.52 -19.01
N PRO A 580 -42.03 -14.60 -18.30
CA PRO A 580 -41.20 -15.79 -18.19
C PRO A 580 -40.80 -16.28 -19.60
N SER A 581 -39.51 -16.57 -19.79
CA SER A 581 -38.99 -17.11 -21.04
C SER A 581 -37.86 -18.09 -20.77
N ASP A 582 -37.71 -19.11 -21.63
CA ASP A 582 -36.69 -20.15 -21.48
C ASP A 582 -35.27 -19.56 -21.36
N ALA A 583 -35.00 -18.45 -22.05
CA ALA A 583 -33.70 -17.77 -22.00
C ALA A 583 -33.46 -17.09 -20.65
N LEU A 584 -34.45 -16.38 -20.10
CA LEU A 584 -34.31 -15.66 -18.83
C LEU A 584 -34.34 -16.62 -17.64
N CYS A 585 -35.34 -17.50 -17.55
CA CYS A 585 -35.42 -18.47 -16.47
C CYS A 585 -34.23 -19.43 -16.49
N GLY A 586 -33.77 -19.83 -17.68
CA GLY A 586 -32.55 -20.63 -17.80
C GLY A 586 -31.29 -19.87 -17.37
N ALA A 587 -31.22 -18.54 -17.60
CA ALA A 587 -30.09 -17.73 -17.14
C ALA A 587 -30.12 -17.55 -15.62
N LEU A 588 -31.29 -17.28 -15.02
CA LEU A 588 -31.48 -17.22 -13.57
C LEU A 588 -31.07 -18.53 -12.89
N ASP A 589 -31.54 -19.67 -13.40
CA ASP A 589 -31.19 -21.01 -12.90
C ASP A 589 -29.69 -21.31 -13.01
N ARG A 590 -29.06 -21.03 -14.16
CA ARG A 590 -27.61 -21.23 -14.35
C ARG A 590 -26.76 -20.33 -13.46
N LEU A 591 -27.24 -19.13 -13.15
CA LEU A 591 -26.57 -18.19 -12.25
C LEU A 591 -26.89 -18.47 -10.77
N GLY A 592 -27.92 -19.27 -10.47
CA GLY A 592 -28.47 -19.45 -9.12
C GLY A 592 -29.08 -18.17 -8.53
N ALA A 593 -29.51 -17.25 -9.39
CA ALA A 593 -30.00 -15.94 -8.97
C ALA A 593 -31.46 -16.05 -8.52
N GLU A 594 -31.68 -15.94 -7.21
CA GLU A 594 -33.00 -16.08 -6.56
C GLU A 594 -33.48 -14.76 -5.93
N TYR A 595 -32.56 -13.84 -5.64
CA TYR A 595 -32.87 -12.56 -4.99
C TYR A 595 -32.27 -11.39 -5.77
N VAL A 596 -32.85 -10.20 -5.58
CA VAL A 596 -32.33 -8.94 -6.10
C VAL A 596 -32.18 -7.92 -4.98
N LEU A 597 -31.03 -7.25 -4.92
CA LEU A 597 -30.84 -6.07 -4.11
C LEU A 597 -30.94 -4.82 -4.98
N ASP A 598 -31.77 -3.88 -4.56
CA ASP A 598 -31.92 -2.58 -5.19
C ASP A 598 -31.58 -1.46 -4.19
N PHE A 599 -30.46 -0.79 -4.44
CA PHE A 599 -29.98 0.37 -3.66
C PHE A 599 -30.12 1.68 -4.45
N GLY A 600 -30.97 1.68 -5.49
CA GLY A 600 -31.25 2.84 -6.32
C GLY A 600 -30.12 3.20 -7.30
N GLU A 601 -30.19 4.42 -7.83
CA GLU A 601 -29.36 4.89 -8.95
C GLU A 601 -28.03 5.53 -8.51
N GLN A 602 -27.75 5.63 -7.20
CA GLN A 602 -26.54 6.30 -6.73
C GLN A 602 -25.30 5.41 -6.92
N GLU A 603 -24.64 5.58 -8.07
CA GLU A 603 -23.40 4.86 -8.36
C GLU A 603 -22.15 5.51 -7.78
N ILE A 604 -21.18 4.67 -7.45
CA ILE A 604 -19.84 5.11 -7.05
C ILE A 604 -19.15 5.90 -8.18
N ASN A 605 -18.40 6.95 -7.82
CA ASN A 605 -17.72 7.87 -8.75
C ASN A 605 -18.65 8.60 -9.76
N ASP A 606 -19.92 8.83 -9.41
CA ASP A 606 -20.89 9.50 -10.28
C ASP A 606 -21.05 8.77 -11.63
N GLY A 607 -20.94 7.43 -11.61
CA GLY A 607 -21.15 6.57 -12.75
C GLY A 607 -22.60 6.61 -13.25
N VAL A 608 -22.80 6.22 -14.51
CA VAL A 608 -24.14 6.00 -15.07
C VAL A 608 -24.08 4.76 -15.95
N HIS A 609 -24.53 3.62 -15.43
CA HIS A 609 -24.59 2.36 -16.15
C HIS A 609 -26.04 1.89 -16.24
N VAL A 610 -26.46 1.53 -17.46
CA VAL A 610 -27.85 1.17 -17.73
C VAL A 610 -28.01 -0.34 -17.58
N TYR A 611 -28.64 -0.78 -16.48
CA TYR A 611 -29.07 -2.16 -16.27
C TYR A 611 -30.59 -2.20 -16.23
N ARG A 612 -31.22 -2.19 -17.42
CA ARG A 612 -32.68 -2.03 -17.55
C ARG A 612 -33.48 -3.02 -16.72
N GLY A 613 -32.97 -4.24 -16.58
CA GLY A 613 -33.57 -5.29 -15.77
C GLY A 613 -33.66 -4.97 -14.28
N LEU A 614 -33.02 -3.91 -13.80
CA LEU A 614 -33.07 -3.45 -12.42
C LEU A 614 -33.88 -2.15 -12.22
N ASP A 615 -34.26 -1.44 -13.30
CA ASP A 615 -34.77 -0.06 -13.20
C ASP A 615 -36.19 0.07 -12.60
N ARG A 616 -37.02 -0.98 -12.67
CA ARG A 616 -38.47 -0.90 -12.37
C ARG A 616 -39.00 -2.05 -11.50
N LEU A 617 -38.14 -2.56 -10.62
CA LEU A 617 -38.43 -3.72 -9.77
C LEU A 617 -39.67 -3.51 -8.88
N GLU A 618 -39.84 -2.33 -8.28
CA GLU A 618 -41.00 -1.98 -7.43
C GLU A 618 -42.36 -2.21 -8.13
N SER A 619 -42.40 -2.05 -9.46
CA SER A 619 -43.62 -2.19 -10.26
C SER A 619 -43.70 -3.48 -11.08
N SER A 620 -42.73 -4.38 -10.92
CA SER A 620 -42.57 -5.58 -11.74
C SER A 620 -43.25 -6.78 -11.10
N ASP A 621 -44.03 -7.53 -11.87
CA ASP A 621 -44.61 -8.82 -11.43
C ASP A 621 -43.54 -9.95 -11.36
N ALA A 622 -42.28 -9.66 -11.67
CA ALA A 622 -41.19 -10.64 -11.67
C ALA A 622 -40.59 -10.89 -10.28
N VAL A 623 -40.87 -10.00 -9.32
CA VAL A 623 -40.26 -9.99 -7.99
C VAL A 623 -41.29 -9.67 -6.91
N GLU A 624 -41.03 -10.15 -5.68
CA GLU A 624 -41.78 -9.79 -4.48
C GLU A 624 -40.85 -9.18 -3.43
N GLU A 625 -41.28 -8.10 -2.77
CA GLU A 625 -40.52 -7.44 -1.71
C GLU A 625 -40.48 -8.32 -0.44
N VAL A 626 -39.27 -8.54 0.09
CA VAL A 626 -39.03 -9.38 1.28
C VAL A 626 -38.64 -8.55 2.50
N ASP A 627 -37.76 -7.57 2.34
CA ASP A 627 -37.31 -6.66 3.39
C ASP A 627 -36.89 -5.31 2.78
N ALA A 628 -36.95 -4.25 3.59
CA ALA A 628 -36.55 -2.90 3.19
C ALA A 628 -36.01 -2.07 4.37
N VAL A 629 -35.10 -1.14 4.08
CA VAL A 629 -34.69 -0.05 4.98
C VAL A 629 -34.57 1.22 4.17
N GLY A 630 -35.38 2.23 4.49
CA GLY A 630 -35.41 3.45 3.70
C GLY A 630 -35.74 3.12 2.25
N ASP A 631 -34.86 3.51 1.33
CA ASP A 631 -34.98 3.25 -0.11
C ASP A 631 -34.22 1.98 -0.56
N ALA A 632 -33.52 1.28 0.35
CA ALA A 632 -32.83 0.04 0.04
C ALA A 632 -33.80 -1.14 0.19
N VAL A 633 -33.91 -1.97 -0.85
CA VAL A 633 -34.91 -3.04 -0.92
C VAL A 633 -34.28 -4.38 -1.30
N LEU A 634 -34.74 -5.45 -0.64
CA LEU A 634 -34.48 -6.84 -0.98
C LEU A 634 -35.73 -7.45 -1.60
N TYR A 635 -35.58 -8.02 -2.79
CA TYR A 635 -36.62 -8.73 -3.51
C TYR A 635 -36.30 -10.22 -3.68
N GLU A 636 -37.33 -11.07 -3.65
CA GLU A 636 -37.29 -12.47 -4.11
C GLU A 636 -37.80 -12.55 -5.55
N ILE A 637 -37.15 -13.35 -6.40
CA ILE A 637 -37.52 -13.52 -7.80
C ILE A 637 -38.57 -14.62 -7.93
N VAL A 638 -39.81 -14.24 -8.25
CA VAL A 638 -40.97 -15.16 -8.35
C VAL A 638 -41.40 -15.47 -9.80
N LEU A 639 -40.66 -14.94 -10.79
CA LEU A 639 -41.06 -14.98 -12.21
C LEU A 639 -41.13 -16.41 -12.80
N CYS A 640 -40.33 -17.35 -12.29
CA CYS A 640 -40.08 -18.65 -12.94
C CYS A 640 -40.65 -19.86 -12.17
N ASP A 641 -41.54 -19.61 -11.21
CA ASP A 641 -42.18 -20.62 -10.35
C ASP A 641 -43.39 -21.33 -10.96
#